data_AF-F5XK49-F1
#
_entry.id   AF-F5XK49-F1
#
_cell.length_a   1.000
_cell.length_b   1.000
_cell.length_c   1.000
_cell.angle_alpha   90.00
_cell.angle_beta   90.00
_cell.angle_gamma   90.00
#
_symmetry.space_group_name_H-M   'P 1'
#
loop_
_entity.id
_entity.type
_entity.pdbx_description
1 polymer ?
#
loop_
_entity_poly.entity_id
_entity_poly.type
_entity_poly.pdbx_seq_one_letter_code
_entity_poly.pdbx_strand_id
1 'polypeptide(L)'
;MAILDNPSAVGAATDQHSAAQVAPTRVDRLIRAADQLCLTLEFLNLDVDPTGRTLVTVDPRVAFTGVRIVFGSQHTAEATVDADEEAPTAGVDHRRAAESRLVVALPSGTPYALKSILDLAGRALVLDERAVPSRKPSSTSSEPSSEVTALELVDSLIFSPEPDGRFAAGLVPVTRADVTEIWRARLLPEGETGVSTDADSAERAKLRAIWSRPGDTPPDRPLTSDERSRIVTATTVDPAEAIEVNRLWLTTHGSFIDLSGAWATGQLASYLHRTVAGRDLHVETAERGFLAPFGVPATITTVIERVLSDDADGHPVAILVRQDYLSVSGAARVFPAVRMPQDGRGLPFSRVVATDGGHGPVALIPVTLDDGSQIGTDKIAAVTRDGVPVVIGYRATDRTARTGIAFTLPAIFVTLDHAFTVQDRVNGVLTPLGNLSRFFADHPVEAELGGQSVGWADPHPDGRAGSTRSTRLIRFGLDRPDLAGSSANAIRDELEAAGQPAFYPRVSSAQVTDDAVAALVGGSEAIEVTYADAWLAHGNGRANPGLAFHSLVTPGTLDRTGAGQGLVRPSLRIDTFSQTLGSGIAPTAGIASPLAGTASSAAGASAGPPILSWDPAAALGDAARLFGSIALQEIVEQVNIALDDLGGDTGLPTVETLLEEEGIGYLLRWQPKLKTFRVAGDPVFVIAQDLTQVGLPDFFGDKATSTAKIELSQFVPFDADPEEAVDTDFELSLDNVTLRLPPGAPAIAIAFRRVSYHDPGDGNAALDTDLADWRFIEVLEFLEPVREFIVGLLDLGDIEIDSDGVRAEVEIPVPKLAFGVINVTGLNVGLGLDLPNTGSSTIGFNLSRRDDPFRITVMGFGGSGSLEVRLVADDLDFLLGSLAVTYELAASIVVVSASLSASLGIELTYEDSAVTLGAYVELTGNASVLGLVNITGKVLLSLLYNLSSKLLSGTAQITAEVDTPFSKSDTSWRQTVEVSLASDDGGRRSRAAVLGAGPTAGEPLGSGPSFGDRFSADQWAEYCAAYV
;
A
#
# COMPACT_ATOMS: atom_id res chain seq x y z
N MET A 1 73.75 41.63 23.64
CA MET A 1 72.95 40.40 23.82
C MET A 1 73.07 40.04 25.28
N ALA A 2 72.00 40.19 26.06
CA ALA A 2 71.98 39.79 27.45
C ALA A 2 71.19 38.49 27.52
N ILE A 3 71.84 37.39 27.86
CA ILE A 3 71.15 36.18 28.31
C ILE A 3 70.95 36.39 29.81
N LEU A 4 69.70 36.58 30.22
CA LEU A 4 69.34 36.87 31.60
C LEU A 4 68.99 35.56 32.30
N ASP A 5 69.80 35.16 33.28
CA ASP A 5 69.45 34.13 34.27
C ASP A 5 68.45 34.73 35.27
N ASN A 6 67.26 34.14 35.40
CA ASN A 6 66.36 34.46 36.52
C ASN A 6 65.44 33.28 36.87
N PRO A 7 65.40 32.81 38.13
CA PRO A 7 64.44 31.81 38.58
C PRO A 7 63.25 32.50 39.26
N SER A 8 62.06 32.44 38.65
CA SER A 8 60.80 32.71 39.35
C SER A 8 59.66 31.98 38.63
N ALA A 9 59.15 30.92 39.26
CA ALA A 9 57.97 30.19 38.81
C ALA A 9 56.76 31.13 38.75
N VAL A 10 56.13 31.21 37.59
CA VAL A 10 54.78 31.79 37.41
C VAL A 10 53.80 30.63 37.34
N GLY A 11 52.69 30.76 38.09
CA GLY A 11 51.80 29.68 38.49
C GLY A 11 51.25 28.82 37.35
N ALA A 12 51.31 27.51 37.58
CA ALA A 12 50.61 26.51 36.79
C ALA A 12 49.11 26.61 37.06
N ALA A 13 48.35 27.01 36.04
CA ALA A 13 46.97 26.58 35.92
C ALA A 13 46.99 25.08 35.59
N THR A 14 46.41 24.27 36.45
CA THR A 14 46.34 22.81 36.32
C THR A 14 45.33 22.43 35.23
N ASP A 15 45.83 22.02 34.07
CA ASP A 15 45.08 21.22 33.08
C ASP A 15 45.48 19.75 33.23
N GLN A 16 44.50 18.89 33.54
CA GLN A 16 44.70 17.50 33.96
C GLN A 16 45.02 16.48 32.84
N HIS A 17 45.52 16.90 31.67
CA HIS A 17 45.80 16.00 30.54
C HIS A 17 47.23 16.09 29.97
N SER A 18 48.21 16.66 30.69
CA SER A 18 49.57 16.73 30.15
C SER A 18 50.31 15.39 30.22
N ALA A 19 50.86 14.94 29.09
CA ALA A 19 51.98 13.99 29.09
C ALA A 19 53.07 14.50 30.06
N ALA A 20 53.70 13.61 30.84
CA ALA A 20 54.71 13.99 31.83
C ALA A 20 55.82 14.83 31.16
N GLN A 21 55.85 16.13 31.46
CA GLN A 21 56.78 17.06 30.86
C GLN A 21 58.18 16.79 31.43
N VAL A 22 59.15 16.52 30.55
CA VAL A 22 60.55 16.41 30.99
C VAL A 22 61.03 17.81 31.37
N ALA A 23 61.39 17.97 32.64
CA ALA A 23 61.85 19.24 33.17
C ALA A 23 63.20 19.63 32.54
N PRO A 24 63.37 20.87 32.06
CA PRO A 24 64.64 21.32 31.52
C PRO A 24 65.69 21.42 32.63
N THR A 25 66.94 21.11 32.30
CA THR A 25 68.09 21.29 33.20
C THR A 25 68.49 22.75 33.34
N ARG A 26 68.27 23.55 32.28
CA ARG A 26 68.51 25.00 32.25
C ARG A 26 67.48 25.69 31.36
N VAL A 27 67.04 26.88 31.77
CA VAL A 27 66.12 27.73 30.99
C VAL A 27 66.73 29.12 30.83
N ASP A 28 66.88 29.56 29.59
CA ASP A 28 67.41 30.88 29.24
C ASP A 28 66.41 31.67 28.38
N ARG A 29 66.43 33.00 28.47
CA ARG A 29 65.69 33.88 27.54
C ARG A 29 66.64 34.56 26.56
N LEU A 30 66.33 34.42 25.27
CA LEU A 30 67.06 35.05 24.18
C LEU A 30 66.27 36.26 23.66
N ILE A 31 66.79 37.46 23.90
CA ILE A 31 66.15 38.72 23.48
C ILE A 31 67.11 39.53 22.59
N ARG A 32 66.61 39.97 21.43
CA ARG A 32 67.27 40.95 20.55
C ARG A 32 66.23 41.94 20.02
N ALA A 33 66.27 43.15 20.59
CA ALA A 33 65.28 44.19 20.32
C ALA A 33 65.26 44.70 18.87
N ALA A 34 66.41 44.66 18.18
CA ALA A 34 66.55 45.23 16.83
C ALA A 34 65.60 44.62 15.79
N ASP A 35 65.29 43.32 15.92
CA ASP A 35 64.39 42.56 15.05
C ASP A 35 63.31 41.82 15.85
N GLN A 36 63.02 42.29 17.07
CA GLN A 36 61.98 41.75 17.95
C GLN A 36 62.13 40.25 18.28
N LEU A 37 63.33 39.69 18.23
CA LEU A 37 63.60 38.31 18.65
C LEU A 37 63.45 38.17 20.18
N CYS A 38 62.70 37.16 20.61
CA CYS A 38 62.32 36.87 21.98
C CYS A 38 61.89 35.40 22.05
N LEU A 39 62.81 34.53 22.47
CA LEU A 39 62.58 33.08 22.59
C LEU A 39 62.94 32.61 24.00
N THR A 40 62.31 31.52 24.43
CA THR A 40 62.77 30.76 25.60
C THR A 40 63.54 29.54 25.12
N LEU A 41 64.75 29.35 25.64
CA LEU A 41 65.62 28.22 25.33
C LEU A 41 65.64 27.30 26.55
N GLU A 42 65.14 26.09 26.38
CA GLU A 42 65.05 25.09 27.43
C GLU A 42 65.99 23.93 27.11
N PHE A 43 67.09 23.84 27.82
CA PHE A 43 68.10 22.81 27.61
C PHE A 43 67.68 21.52 28.31
N LEU A 44 67.76 20.41 27.57
CA LEU A 44 67.38 19.07 28.00
C LEU A 44 68.64 18.25 28.22
N ASN A 45 68.89 17.87 29.47
CA ASN A 45 70.10 17.18 29.91
C ASN A 45 71.42 17.91 29.56
N LEU A 46 71.38 19.24 29.48
CA LEU A 46 72.52 20.10 29.18
C LEU A 46 72.53 21.32 30.13
N ASP A 47 73.71 21.68 30.61
CA ASP A 47 73.95 22.93 31.34
C ASP A 47 75.25 23.57 30.84
N VAL A 48 75.46 24.84 31.18
CA VAL A 48 76.68 25.56 30.80
C VAL A 48 77.80 25.15 31.75
N ASP A 49 78.97 24.85 31.18
CA ASP A 49 80.16 24.53 31.97
C ASP A 49 80.57 25.70 32.88
N PRO A 50 81.38 25.47 33.94
CA PRO A 50 81.80 26.53 34.85
C PRO A 50 82.55 27.70 34.17
N THR A 51 83.08 27.52 32.95
CA THR A 51 83.73 28.61 32.20
C THR A 51 82.74 29.48 31.41
N GLY A 52 81.47 29.09 31.32
CA GLY A 52 80.44 29.85 30.61
C GLY A 52 80.49 29.71 29.08
N ARG A 53 81.22 28.72 28.54
CA ARG A 53 81.60 28.69 27.11
C ARG A 53 80.96 27.54 26.33
N THR A 54 80.65 26.44 26.99
CA THR A 54 80.19 25.21 26.33
C THR A 54 79.06 24.56 27.12
N LEU A 55 78.14 23.92 26.41
CA LEU A 55 77.11 23.07 26.99
C LEU A 55 77.69 21.70 27.32
N VAL A 56 77.45 21.18 28.52
CA VAL A 56 77.91 19.87 28.99
C VAL A 56 76.73 19.04 29.50
N THR A 57 76.79 17.74 29.29
CA THR A 57 75.77 16.79 29.77
C THR A 57 75.69 16.78 31.30
N VAL A 58 74.47 16.84 31.85
CA VAL A 58 74.23 16.82 33.30
C VAL A 58 74.20 15.39 33.84
N ASP A 59 73.40 14.51 33.26
CA ASP A 59 73.34 13.09 33.58
C ASP A 59 73.77 12.24 32.36
N PRO A 60 74.95 11.60 32.39
CA PRO A 60 75.43 10.76 31.28
C PRO A 60 74.59 9.49 31.07
N ARG A 61 73.67 9.15 31.99
CA ARG A 61 72.74 8.01 31.84
C ARG A 61 71.55 8.33 30.95
N VAL A 62 71.21 9.61 30.80
CA VAL A 62 70.13 10.05 29.91
C VAL A 62 70.72 10.23 28.51
N ALA A 63 70.26 9.39 27.58
CA ALA A 63 70.86 9.31 26.24
C ALA A 63 70.61 10.56 25.39
N PHE A 64 69.47 11.21 25.57
CA PHE A 64 69.10 12.41 24.80
C PHE A 64 69.72 13.66 25.41
N THR A 65 70.26 14.54 24.55
CA THR A 65 70.71 15.89 24.90
C THR A 65 70.27 16.85 23.79
N GLY A 66 69.73 18.01 24.18
CA GLY A 66 69.11 18.90 23.21
C GLY A 66 68.67 20.24 23.76
N VAL A 67 68.06 21.02 22.89
CA VAL A 67 67.37 22.27 23.25
C VAL A 67 65.95 22.23 22.71
N ARG A 68 65.02 22.65 23.55
CA ARG A 68 63.65 23.01 23.17
C ARG A 68 63.59 24.52 23.05
N ILE A 69 63.41 24.99 21.81
CA ILE A 69 63.24 26.41 21.49
C ILE A 69 61.75 26.69 21.50
N VAL A 70 61.31 27.39 22.54
CA VAL A 70 59.91 27.71 22.77
C VAL A 70 59.61 29.08 22.19
N PHE A 71 58.60 29.10 21.33
CA PHE A 71 58.00 30.29 20.76
C PHE A 71 56.75 30.62 21.59
N GLY A 72 56.44 31.91 21.70
CA GLY A 72 55.11 32.32 22.13
C GLY A 72 54.03 31.78 21.17
N SER A 73 52.79 32.16 21.43
CA SER A 73 51.68 31.72 20.58
C SER A 73 51.93 32.08 19.11
N GLN A 74 51.67 31.09 18.25
CA GLN A 74 51.82 31.22 16.82
C GLN A 74 50.49 31.49 16.10
N HIS A 75 49.37 31.47 16.83
CA HIS A 75 48.03 31.62 16.30
C HIS A 75 47.08 32.27 17.31
N THR A 76 46.18 33.12 16.82
CA THR A 76 45.07 33.67 17.58
C THR A 76 43.79 33.31 16.85
N ALA A 77 43.02 32.39 17.42
CA ALA A 77 41.69 32.06 16.92
C ALA A 77 40.75 33.22 17.23
N GLU A 78 39.96 33.62 16.24
CA GLU A 78 38.93 34.66 16.34
C GLU A 78 37.57 34.04 16.04
N ALA A 79 36.50 34.60 16.61
CA ALA A 79 35.15 34.14 16.32
C ALA A 79 34.81 34.31 14.83
N THR A 80 34.14 33.31 14.25
CA THR A 80 33.52 33.41 12.92
C THR A 80 32.12 34.00 13.00
N VAL A 81 31.72 34.70 11.95
CA VAL A 81 30.37 35.23 11.72
C VAL A 81 29.86 34.57 10.43
N ASP A 82 28.63 34.09 10.41
CA ASP A 82 28.05 33.52 9.19
C ASP A 82 27.77 34.62 8.16
N ALA A 83 27.82 34.30 6.87
CA ALA A 83 27.74 35.28 5.79
C ALA A 83 26.43 36.09 5.74
N ASP A 84 25.36 35.59 6.36
CA ASP A 84 24.05 36.22 6.49
C ASP A 84 23.87 37.01 7.80
N GLU A 85 24.84 36.96 8.72
CA GLU A 85 24.80 37.69 9.98
C GLU A 85 25.48 39.08 9.90
N GLU A 86 24.98 40.04 10.70
CA GLU A 86 25.60 41.36 10.83
C GLU A 86 26.91 41.30 11.63
N ALA A 87 27.87 42.15 11.27
CA ALA A 87 29.15 42.21 11.98
C ALA A 87 28.97 42.72 13.43
N PRO A 88 29.65 42.10 14.42
CA PRO A 88 29.49 42.43 15.83
C PRO A 88 30.05 43.82 16.18
N THR A 89 29.30 44.60 16.98
CA THR A 89 29.70 45.93 17.46
C THR A 89 30.64 45.90 18.68
N ALA A 90 30.67 44.79 19.43
CA ALA A 90 31.46 44.66 20.68
C ALA A 90 32.91 44.17 20.46
N GLY A 91 33.37 44.08 19.21
CA GLY A 91 34.60 43.38 18.85
C GLY A 91 34.42 41.86 18.79
N VAL A 92 35.46 41.16 18.35
CA VAL A 92 35.42 39.71 18.09
C VAL A 92 36.07 38.95 19.25
N ASP A 93 35.38 37.93 19.78
CA ASP A 93 35.96 37.03 20.77
C ASP A 93 37.18 36.31 20.19
N HIS A 94 38.24 36.17 20.98
CA HIS A 94 39.48 35.58 20.52
C HIS A 94 40.17 34.76 21.59
N ARG A 95 40.98 33.80 21.14
CA ARG A 95 41.78 32.94 21.99
C ARG A 95 43.17 32.77 21.42
N ARG A 96 44.16 32.90 22.29
CA ARG A 96 45.55 32.65 21.96
C ARG A 96 45.85 31.14 22.01
N ALA A 97 46.44 30.59 20.94
CA ALA A 97 46.94 29.22 20.92
C ALA A 97 48.07 28.99 21.94
N ALA A 98 48.34 27.74 22.30
CA ALA A 98 49.44 27.42 23.20
C ALA A 98 50.83 27.66 22.55
N GLU A 99 51.88 27.37 23.30
CA GLU A 99 53.26 27.60 22.86
C GLU A 99 53.69 26.58 21.81
N SER A 100 54.36 27.05 20.77
CA SER A 100 55.01 26.19 19.77
C SER A 100 56.46 25.89 20.16
N ARG A 101 56.94 24.70 19.84
CA ARG A 101 58.31 24.28 20.18
C ARG A 101 59.03 23.62 19.01
N LEU A 102 60.28 24.02 18.80
CA LEU A 102 61.24 23.28 17.99
C LEU A 102 62.18 22.53 18.94
N VAL A 103 62.33 21.22 18.74
CA VAL A 103 63.28 20.43 19.53
C VAL A 103 64.42 19.96 18.64
N VAL A 104 65.63 20.28 19.06
CA VAL A 104 66.85 20.05 18.28
C VAL A 104 67.86 19.31 19.13
N ALA A 105 68.44 18.24 18.59
CA ALA A 105 69.52 17.53 19.25
C ALA A 105 70.79 18.43 19.30
N LEU A 106 71.36 18.56 20.50
CA LEU A 106 72.59 19.32 20.74
C LEU A 106 73.59 18.40 21.45
N PRO A 107 74.76 18.11 20.86
CA PRO A 107 75.76 17.29 21.54
C PRO A 107 76.40 18.05 22.70
N SER A 108 76.83 17.31 23.72
CA SER A 108 77.76 17.80 24.74
C SER A 108 79.03 18.37 24.09
N GLY A 109 79.53 19.49 24.61
CA GLY A 109 80.61 20.28 24.03
C GLY A 109 80.16 21.34 23.01
N THR A 110 78.86 21.44 22.68
CA THR A 110 78.35 22.51 21.82
C THR A 110 78.67 23.88 22.43
N PRO A 111 79.27 24.84 21.69
CA PRO A 111 79.52 26.16 22.23
C PRO A 111 78.23 26.85 22.67
N TYR A 112 78.25 27.48 23.84
CA TYR A 112 77.13 28.24 24.36
C TYR A 112 77.11 29.63 23.70
N ALA A 113 76.68 29.66 22.44
CA ALA A 113 76.68 30.85 21.59
C ALA A 113 75.47 30.86 20.67
N LEU A 114 74.99 32.06 20.31
CA LEU A 114 73.82 32.25 19.44
C LEU A 114 73.91 31.45 18.14
N LYS A 115 75.07 31.53 17.47
CA LYS A 115 75.33 30.79 16.22
C LYS A 115 75.19 29.29 16.43
N SER A 116 75.72 28.75 17.52
CA SER A 116 75.66 27.32 17.79
C SER A 116 74.25 26.84 18.12
N ILE A 117 73.42 27.67 18.75
CA ILE A 117 72.04 27.30 19.13
C ILE A 117 71.05 27.51 17.98
N LEU A 118 71.15 28.61 17.22
CA LEU A 118 70.22 28.99 16.15
C LEU A 118 70.67 28.60 14.74
N ASP A 119 71.76 27.85 14.57
CA ASP A 119 72.10 27.19 13.30
C ASP A 119 71.19 25.97 13.09
N LEU A 120 69.90 26.25 12.88
CA LEU A 120 68.84 25.25 12.77
C LEU A 120 68.89 24.48 11.44
N ALA A 121 69.44 25.09 10.39
CA ALA A 121 69.45 24.50 9.04
C ALA A 121 70.38 23.28 8.99
N GLY A 122 71.47 23.30 9.76
CA GLY A 122 72.43 22.19 9.86
C GLY A 122 72.08 21.13 10.89
N ARG A 123 70.89 21.17 11.51
CA ARG A 123 70.53 20.27 12.61
C ARG A 123 69.25 19.49 12.33
N ALA A 124 69.25 18.21 12.71
CA ALA A 124 68.07 17.38 12.66
C ALA A 124 67.10 17.77 13.79
N LEU A 125 65.82 17.89 13.44
CA LEU A 125 64.74 18.05 14.39
C LEU A 125 64.44 16.72 15.09
N VAL A 126 64.07 16.78 16.35
CA VAL A 126 63.47 15.63 17.04
C VAL A 126 61.98 15.66 16.72
N LEU A 127 61.49 14.63 16.02
CA LEU A 127 60.14 14.59 15.49
C LEU A 127 59.26 13.60 16.26
N ASP A 128 57.96 13.87 16.28
CA ASP A 128 56.96 12.89 16.70
C ASP A 128 56.92 11.73 15.69
N GLU A 129 56.61 10.52 16.13
CA GLU A 129 56.54 9.37 15.22
C GLU A 129 55.47 9.52 14.13
N ARG A 130 54.40 10.26 14.41
CA ARG A 130 53.33 10.58 13.44
C ARG A 130 53.79 11.51 12.33
N ALA A 131 54.89 12.23 12.53
CA ALA A 131 55.49 13.10 11.52
C ALA A 131 56.34 12.31 10.51
N VAL A 132 56.61 11.02 10.76
CA VAL A 132 57.51 10.19 9.94
C VAL A 132 56.67 9.28 9.02
N PRO A 133 56.68 9.51 7.69
CA PRO A 133 55.78 8.80 6.76
C PRO A 133 55.94 7.29 6.77
N SER A 134 57.18 6.81 6.96
CA SER A 134 57.52 5.39 6.94
C SER A 134 57.20 4.66 8.24
N ARG A 135 56.69 5.35 9.26
CA ARG A 135 56.46 4.78 10.59
C ARG A 135 54.97 4.77 10.90
N LYS A 136 54.45 3.57 11.20
CA LYS A 136 53.10 3.45 11.75
C LYS A 136 53.09 4.02 13.17
N PRO A 137 52.25 5.03 13.47
CA PRO A 137 52.21 5.61 14.80
C PRO A 137 51.63 4.60 15.82
N SER A 138 52.15 4.63 17.04
CA SER A 138 51.66 3.81 18.16
C SER A 138 50.33 4.31 18.73
N SER A 139 50.05 5.60 18.57
CA SER A 139 48.81 6.28 18.96
C SER A 139 48.63 7.54 18.12
N THR A 140 47.39 7.85 17.75
CA THR A 140 47.03 9.11 17.07
C THR A 140 46.26 10.07 17.97
N SER A 141 45.80 9.61 19.14
CA SER A 141 44.96 10.40 20.05
C SER A 141 45.72 11.04 21.21
N SER A 142 46.94 10.59 21.49
CA SER A 142 47.75 11.10 22.61
C SER A 142 48.47 12.40 22.26
N GLU A 143 48.51 13.32 23.23
CA GLU A 143 49.28 14.55 23.12
C GLU A 143 50.77 14.25 22.81
N PRO A 144 51.43 15.01 21.90
CA PRO A 144 52.84 14.84 21.60
C PRO A 144 53.73 15.05 22.84
N SER A 145 54.75 14.21 22.99
CA SER A 145 55.74 14.35 24.07
C SER A 145 56.39 15.74 24.08
N SER A 146 56.74 16.24 25.27
CA SER A 146 57.43 17.51 25.44
C SER A 146 58.85 17.55 24.83
N GLU A 147 59.38 16.40 24.41
CA GLU A 147 60.72 16.22 23.82
C GLU A 147 60.72 16.19 22.28
N VAL A 148 59.56 16.33 21.65
CA VAL A 148 59.43 16.37 20.18
C VAL A 148 59.01 17.75 19.69
N THR A 149 59.35 18.04 18.44
CA THR A 149 58.92 19.23 17.70
C THR A 149 57.41 19.20 17.50
N ALA A 150 56.74 20.22 18.03
CA ALA A 150 55.29 20.34 18.03
C ALA A 150 54.93 21.82 17.86
N LEU A 151 54.26 22.13 16.76
CA LEU A 151 53.94 23.49 16.33
C LEU A 151 52.43 23.68 16.35
N GLU A 152 51.92 24.43 17.33
CA GLU A 152 50.51 24.83 17.36
C GLU A 152 50.33 26.06 16.47
N LEU A 153 50.25 25.79 15.15
CA LEU A 153 50.12 26.81 14.10
C LEU A 153 48.68 27.27 13.90
N VAL A 154 47.74 26.48 14.41
CA VAL A 154 46.30 26.74 14.45
C VAL A 154 45.86 26.31 15.84
N ASP A 155 45.05 27.11 16.53
CA ASP A 155 44.62 26.82 17.90
C ASP A 155 44.09 25.38 17.99
N SER A 156 44.61 24.64 18.98
CA SER A 156 44.23 23.25 19.23
C SER A 156 44.57 22.25 18.11
N LEU A 157 45.36 22.63 17.09
CA LEU A 157 45.86 21.74 16.03
C LEU A 157 47.39 21.81 15.94
N ILE A 158 48.04 20.69 16.21
CA ILE A 158 49.48 20.59 16.39
C ILE A 158 50.10 19.93 15.17
N PHE A 159 51.06 20.62 14.57
CA PHE A 159 51.81 20.19 13.40
C PHE A 159 53.24 19.79 13.76
N SER A 160 53.82 18.94 12.92
CA SER A 160 55.25 18.64 12.94
C SER A 160 55.74 18.47 11.51
N PRO A 161 56.95 18.96 11.16
CA PRO A 161 57.51 18.78 9.84
C PRO A 161 57.90 17.32 9.58
N GLU A 162 57.91 16.93 8.30
CA GLU A 162 58.47 15.66 7.88
C GLU A 162 60.01 15.62 8.08
N PRO A 163 60.65 14.43 8.05
CA PRO A 163 62.09 14.28 8.31
C PRO A 163 63.05 15.04 7.41
N ASP A 164 62.59 15.51 6.26
CA ASP A 164 63.32 16.34 5.29
C ASP A 164 63.26 17.84 5.63
N GLY A 165 62.26 18.28 6.40
CA GLY A 165 62.09 19.67 6.80
C GLY A 165 63.22 20.19 7.70
N ARG A 166 63.74 21.39 7.40
CA ARG A 166 64.74 22.09 8.22
C ARG A 166 64.28 23.52 8.49
N PHE A 167 64.62 24.09 9.65
CA PHE A 167 64.38 25.50 9.90
C PHE A 167 65.62 26.33 9.60
N ALA A 168 65.48 27.48 8.95
CA ALA A 168 66.55 28.46 8.78
C ALA A 168 66.17 29.76 9.49
N ALA A 169 67.09 30.29 10.31
CA ALA A 169 66.86 31.49 11.09
C ALA A 169 67.99 32.52 10.94
N GLY A 170 67.63 33.81 10.95
CA GLY A 170 68.59 34.90 10.84
C GLY A 170 69.43 35.07 12.10
N LEU A 171 70.76 34.99 11.96
CA LEU A 171 71.70 35.23 13.07
C LEU A 171 71.95 36.71 13.35
N VAL A 172 71.58 37.61 12.43
CA VAL A 172 71.69 39.07 12.56
C VAL A 172 70.42 39.74 12.05
N PRO A 173 70.01 40.89 12.61
CA PRO A 173 68.91 41.69 12.07
C PRO A 173 69.14 42.06 10.61
N VAL A 174 68.08 42.03 9.80
CA VAL A 174 68.10 42.43 8.39
C VAL A 174 67.35 43.75 8.25
N THR A 175 68.07 44.82 7.94
CA THR A 175 67.52 46.16 7.74
C THR A 175 67.65 46.56 6.27
N ARG A 176 66.56 46.99 5.66
CA ARG A 176 66.51 47.56 4.31
C ARG A 176 65.98 48.98 4.40
N ALA A 177 66.79 49.95 4.00
CA ALA A 177 66.55 51.38 4.25
C ALA A 177 66.32 51.65 5.75
N ASP A 178 65.12 52.09 6.13
CA ASP A 178 64.69 52.41 7.50
C ASP A 178 63.80 51.32 8.13
N VAL A 179 63.57 50.20 7.44
CA VAL A 179 62.73 49.09 7.91
C VAL A 179 63.59 47.89 8.28
N THR A 180 63.46 47.43 9.53
CA THR A 180 64.05 46.16 9.99
C THR A 180 63.00 45.06 9.93
N GLU A 181 63.34 43.93 9.31
CA GLU A 181 62.47 42.76 9.28
C GLU A 181 62.29 42.16 10.68
N ILE A 182 61.09 41.67 10.98
CA ILE A 182 60.85 40.86 12.19
C ILE A 182 61.66 39.57 12.07
N TRP A 183 62.31 39.17 13.17
CA TRP A 183 63.03 37.91 13.22
C TRP A 183 62.09 36.73 12.96
N ARG A 184 62.57 35.79 12.15
CA ARG A 184 61.82 34.61 11.77
C ARG A 184 62.71 33.38 11.65
N ALA A 185 62.15 32.23 12.00
CA ALA A 185 62.63 30.92 11.58
C ALA A 185 61.71 30.39 10.47
N ARG A 186 62.28 30.09 9.30
CA ARG A 186 61.54 29.62 8.12
C ARG A 186 61.69 28.11 7.97
N LEU A 187 60.61 27.40 7.69
CA LEU A 187 60.70 25.99 7.27
C LEU A 187 61.16 25.95 5.80
N LEU A 188 62.17 25.13 5.51
CA LEU A 188 62.72 24.88 4.19
C LEU A 188 62.73 23.37 3.90
N PRO A 189 62.62 22.96 2.63
CA PRO A 189 62.85 21.57 2.21
C PRO A 189 64.32 21.18 2.37
N GLU A 190 64.61 19.88 2.34
CA GLU A 190 65.98 19.37 2.47
C GLU A 190 66.88 19.86 1.32
N GLY A 191 68.10 20.29 1.63
CA GLY A 191 69.11 20.71 0.63
C GLY A 191 69.07 22.20 0.26
N GLU A 192 68.00 22.93 0.59
CA GLU A 192 67.99 24.39 0.44
C GLU A 192 68.71 25.08 1.60
N THR A 193 69.75 25.85 1.27
CA THR A 193 70.50 26.66 2.24
C THR A 193 70.53 28.11 1.77
N GLY A 194 69.82 28.99 2.48
CA GLY A 194 69.85 30.43 2.23
C GLY A 194 68.52 31.04 1.81
N VAL A 195 68.55 32.33 1.54
CA VAL A 195 67.38 33.19 1.27
C VAL A 195 66.82 32.86 -0.12
N SER A 196 66.16 31.72 -0.27
CA SER A 196 65.22 31.49 -1.38
C SER A 196 64.04 32.45 -1.21
N THR A 197 63.63 33.08 -2.30
CA THR A 197 62.36 33.79 -2.40
C THR A 197 61.25 32.74 -2.48
N ASP A 198 60.16 32.93 -1.72
CA ASP A 198 59.01 31.99 -1.57
C ASP A 198 58.40 31.44 -2.89
N ALA A 199 58.85 31.86 -4.06
CA ALA A 199 58.26 31.57 -5.37
C ALA A 199 59.08 30.64 -6.30
N ASP A 200 60.35 30.32 -5.98
CA ASP A 200 61.27 29.67 -6.95
C ASP A 200 61.68 28.22 -6.62
N SER A 201 61.22 27.67 -5.50
CA SER A 201 61.58 26.30 -5.07
C SER A 201 60.67 25.26 -5.77
N ALA A 202 61.27 24.35 -6.54
CA ALA A 202 60.54 23.27 -7.22
C ALA A 202 60.01 22.18 -6.26
N GLU A 203 60.60 22.09 -5.05
CA GLU A 203 60.16 21.19 -3.97
C GLU A 203 59.65 22.02 -2.79
N ARG A 204 58.54 21.58 -2.19
CA ARG A 204 57.91 22.23 -1.03
C ARG A 204 58.16 21.39 0.23
N ALA A 205 58.42 22.07 1.35
CA ALA A 205 58.45 21.41 2.65
C ALA A 205 57.06 20.86 3.00
N LYS A 206 57.04 19.84 3.87
CA LYS A 206 55.81 19.12 4.24
C LYS A 206 55.57 19.15 5.74
N LEU A 207 54.29 19.23 6.12
CA LEU A 207 53.81 19.15 7.51
C LEU A 207 52.78 18.04 7.67
N ARG A 208 52.79 17.40 8.83
CA ARG A 208 51.70 16.53 9.28
C ARG A 208 51.03 17.15 10.49
N ALA A 209 49.70 17.14 10.52
CA ALA A 209 48.96 17.44 11.73
C ALA A 209 49.01 16.19 12.62
N ILE A 210 49.85 16.22 13.65
CA ILE A 210 50.13 15.03 14.46
C ILE A 210 49.11 14.84 15.57
N TRP A 211 48.45 15.91 16.01
CA TRP A 211 47.49 15.84 17.10
C TRP A 211 46.56 17.04 17.10
N SER A 212 45.34 16.85 17.61
CA SER A 212 44.39 17.93 17.88
C SER A 212 43.87 17.80 19.30
N ARG A 213 43.77 18.92 20.02
CA ARG A 213 43.17 18.94 21.36
C ARG A 213 41.66 18.67 21.23
N PRO A 214 41.10 17.68 21.97
CA PRO A 214 39.68 17.38 21.91
C PRO A 214 38.79 18.51 22.42
N GLY A 215 37.62 18.64 21.81
CA GLY A 215 36.56 19.56 22.22
C GLY A 215 36.73 20.97 21.65
N ASP A 216 35.63 21.71 21.58
CA ASP A 216 35.63 23.11 21.21
C ASP A 216 35.45 23.97 22.45
N THR A 217 36.34 24.95 22.59
CA THR A 217 36.24 25.95 23.66
C THR A 217 36.08 27.31 22.99
N PRO A 218 35.23 28.20 23.54
CA PRO A 218 35.00 29.52 22.97
C PRO A 218 36.30 30.25 22.60
N PRO A 219 36.31 31.07 21.54
CA PRO A 219 35.17 31.43 20.66
C PRO A 219 34.73 30.30 19.71
N ASP A 220 33.66 30.51 18.94
CA ASP A 220 33.35 29.66 17.77
C ASP A 220 34.43 29.85 16.70
N ARG A 221 35.23 28.81 16.47
CA ARG A 221 36.52 28.92 15.77
C ARG A 221 36.35 28.57 14.30
N PRO A 222 37.30 28.99 13.43
CA PRO A 222 37.25 28.62 12.03
C PRO A 222 37.29 27.13 11.73
N LEU A 223 37.91 26.32 12.60
CA LEU A 223 37.89 24.86 12.50
C LEU A 223 37.29 24.27 13.76
N THR A 224 36.24 23.47 13.59
CA THR A 224 35.62 22.66 14.64
C THR A 224 36.57 21.55 15.14
N SER A 225 36.26 20.95 16.29
CA SER A 225 37.03 19.82 16.83
C SER A 225 37.05 18.63 15.88
N ASP A 226 35.94 18.37 15.18
CA ASP A 226 35.81 17.27 14.23
C ASP A 226 36.66 17.53 12.98
N GLU A 227 36.65 18.76 12.42
CA GLU A 227 37.50 19.13 11.29
C GLU A 227 38.99 19.04 11.64
N ARG A 228 39.40 19.52 12.81
CA ARG A 228 40.79 19.39 13.29
C ARG A 228 41.20 17.92 13.38
N SER A 229 40.32 17.05 13.89
CA SER A 229 40.57 15.60 13.96
C SER A 229 40.65 14.95 12.57
N ARG A 230 39.83 15.41 11.62
CA ARG A 230 39.87 14.95 10.22
C ARG A 230 41.18 15.34 9.52
N ILE A 231 41.72 16.55 9.77
CA ILE A 231 43.04 16.96 9.26
C ILE A 231 44.16 16.08 9.85
N VAL A 232 44.10 15.76 11.14
CA VAL A 232 45.04 14.81 11.77
C VAL A 232 44.94 13.44 11.11
N THR A 233 43.72 12.94 10.90
CA THR A 233 43.47 11.63 10.25
C THR A 233 43.99 11.59 8.82
N ALA A 234 43.70 12.62 8.02
CA ALA A 234 44.15 12.74 6.64
C ALA A 234 45.68 12.73 6.52
N THR A 235 46.38 13.35 7.47
CA THR A 235 47.84 13.45 7.47
C THR A 235 48.57 12.33 8.21
N THR A 236 47.89 11.44 8.95
CA THR A 236 48.56 10.40 9.76
C THR A 236 48.00 8.99 9.62
N VAL A 237 46.76 8.82 9.14
CA VAL A 237 46.06 7.52 9.11
C VAL A 237 45.64 7.15 7.69
N ASP A 238 44.76 7.94 7.08
CA ASP A 238 44.19 7.67 5.77
C ASP A 238 43.77 8.99 5.09
N PRO A 239 44.39 9.37 3.96
CA PRO A 239 45.41 8.62 3.20
C PRO A 239 46.82 8.66 3.78
N ALA A 240 47.02 9.35 4.92
CA ALA A 240 48.32 9.61 5.53
C ALA A 240 49.28 10.39 4.61
N GLU A 241 48.76 11.38 3.89
CA GLU A 241 49.54 12.27 3.04
C GLU A 241 49.73 13.63 3.72
N ALA A 242 50.95 14.16 3.68
CA ALA A 242 51.29 15.42 4.33
C ALA A 242 50.77 16.64 3.56
N ILE A 243 50.66 17.75 4.29
CA ILE A 243 50.27 19.07 3.78
C ILE A 243 51.50 19.74 3.18
N GLU A 244 51.35 20.30 1.98
CA GLU A 244 52.38 21.12 1.36
C GLU A 244 52.45 22.50 2.04
N VAL A 245 53.67 22.97 2.27
CA VAL A 245 53.93 24.27 2.87
C VAL A 245 54.42 25.23 1.79
N ASN A 246 53.57 26.18 1.41
CA ASN A 246 53.98 27.33 0.59
C ASN A 246 54.76 28.34 1.42
N ARG A 247 54.35 28.52 2.69
CA ARG A 247 55.03 29.38 3.65
C ARG A 247 54.82 28.86 5.06
N LEU A 248 55.91 28.81 5.84
CA LEU A 248 55.85 28.73 7.30
C LEU A 248 56.99 29.54 7.90
N TRP A 249 56.65 30.68 8.50
CA TRP A 249 57.56 31.47 9.31
C TRP A 249 57.09 31.47 10.77
N LEU A 250 57.95 31.00 11.67
CA LEU A 250 57.76 31.16 13.10
C LEU A 250 58.38 32.48 13.54
N THR A 251 57.62 33.29 14.27
CA THR A 251 58.07 34.59 14.78
C THR A 251 57.72 34.76 16.25
N THR A 252 58.12 35.88 16.84
CA THR A 252 57.74 36.24 18.21
C THR A 252 56.34 36.81 18.32
N HIS A 253 55.74 37.21 17.20
CA HIS A 253 54.45 37.89 17.14
C HIS A 253 53.33 37.03 16.54
N GLY A 254 53.61 35.78 16.20
CA GLY A 254 52.67 34.89 15.52
C GLY A 254 53.27 34.33 14.22
N SER A 255 52.71 33.22 13.73
CA SER A 255 53.24 32.57 12.53
C SER A 255 52.72 33.22 11.24
N PHE A 256 53.44 33.02 10.14
CA PHE A 256 52.92 33.29 8.79
C PHE A 256 52.85 31.95 8.10
N ILE A 257 51.63 31.47 7.84
CA ILE A 257 51.42 30.15 7.23
C ILE A 257 50.67 30.30 5.91
N ASP A 258 51.02 29.48 4.95
CA ASP A 258 50.25 29.18 3.75
C ASP A 258 50.40 27.67 3.52
N LEU A 259 49.35 26.95 3.93
CA LEU A 259 49.28 25.50 3.98
C LEU A 259 48.25 25.01 2.96
N SER A 260 48.59 23.95 2.23
CA SER A 260 47.71 23.35 1.23
C SER A 260 47.80 21.83 1.28
N GLY A 261 46.69 21.18 1.65
CA GLY A 261 46.49 19.73 1.58
C GLY A 261 45.42 19.41 0.56
N ALA A 262 45.68 18.42 -0.29
CA ALA A 262 44.71 17.88 -1.23
C ALA A 262 44.89 16.36 -1.27
N TRP A 263 43.80 15.64 -1.05
CA TRP A 263 43.81 14.19 -0.86
C TRP A 263 42.90 13.54 -1.88
N ALA A 264 43.31 12.42 -2.49
CA ALA A 264 42.49 11.71 -3.47
C ALA A 264 41.36 10.89 -2.80
N THR A 265 41.58 10.42 -1.58
CA THR A 265 40.67 9.56 -0.81
C THR A 265 40.44 10.15 0.60
N GLY A 266 39.57 9.48 1.38
CA GLY A 266 39.22 9.92 2.74
C GLY A 266 38.11 10.98 2.78
N GLN A 267 37.64 11.28 4.00
CA GLN A 267 36.57 12.28 4.25
C GLN A 267 36.93 13.66 3.72
N LEU A 268 38.15 14.12 4.00
CA LEU A 268 38.61 15.46 3.66
C LEU A 268 39.23 15.45 2.25
N ALA A 269 38.67 16.25 1.34
CA ALA A 269 39.16 16.41 -0.02
C ALA A 269 40.29 17.43 -0.11
N SER A 270 40.14 18.56 0.56
CA SER A 270 41.18 19.59 0.63
C SER A 270 41.14 20.35 1.94
N TYR A 271 42.28 20.97 2.25
CA TYR A 271 42.48 21.87 3.37
C TYR A 271 43.42 22.98 2.94
N LEU A 272 43.00 24.23 3.09
CA LEU A 272 43.84 25.40 2.88
C LEU A 272 43.76 26.31 4.11
N HIS A 273 44.91 26.80 4.56
CA HIS A 273 44.96 27.72 5.71
C HIS A 273 46.05 28.76 5.50
N ARG A 274 45.65 30.03 5.51
CA ARG A 274 46.55 31.18 5.44
C ARG A 274 46.43 32.07 6.66
N THR A 275 47.57 32.38 7.27
CA THR A 275 47.66 33.31 8.40
C THR A 275 48.74 34.36 8.18
N VAL A 276 48.54 35.53 8.80
CA VAL A 276 49.53 36.60 8.85
C VAL A 276 49.70 37.02 10.30
N ALA A 277 50.93 36.89 10.82
CA ALA A 277 51.25 37.12 12.23
C ALA A 277 50.28 36.41 13.20
N GLY A 278 49.93 35.16 12.88
CA GLY A 278 49.06 34.30 13.67
C GLY A 278 47.57 34.57 13.54
N ARG A 279 47.15 35.54 12.72
CA ARG A 279 45.73 35.85 12.48
C ARG A 279 45.25 35.27 11.16
N ASP A 280 44.08 34.64 11.16
CA ASP A 280 43.52 33.93 9.99
C ASP A 280 43.13 34.88 8.85
N LEU A 281 43.47 34.54 7.62
CA LEU A 281 43.03 35.30 6.43
C LEU A 281 42.07 34.49 5.56
N HIS A 282 42.36 33.20 5.41
CA HIS A 282 41.60 32.27 4.60
C HIS A 282 41.73 30.88 5.22
N VAL A 283 40.61 30.24 5.50
CA VAL A 283 40.52 28.84 5.88
C VAL A 283 39.52 28.19 4.94
N GLU A 284 39.90 27.07 4.34
CA GLU A 284 39.01 26.32 3.46
C GLU A 284 39.14 24.84 3.72
N THR A 285 38.01 24.18 3.92
CA THR A 285 37.89 22.72 4.07
C THR A 285 36.88 22.23 3.03
N ALA A 286 37.17 21.10 2.39
CA ALA A 286 36.22 20.47 1.48
C ALA A 286 35.96 19.03 1.93
N GLU A 287 34.72 18.71 2.28
CA GLU A 287 34.33 17.44 2.86
C GLU A 287 33.49 16.61 1.90
N ARG A 288 33.88 15.35 1.71
CA ARG A 288 33.16 14.40 0.85
C ARG A 288 31.91 13.86 1.54
N GLY A 289 30.92 13.56 0.73
CA GLY A 289 29.71 12.87 1.14
C GLY A 289 28.87 12.45 -0.05
N PHE A 290 27.59 12.18 0.20
CA PHE A 290 26.63 11.76 -0.79
C PHE A 290 25.28 12.46 -0.59
N LEU A 291 24.57 12.67 -1.69
CA LEU A 291 23.17 13.07 -1.65
C LEU A 291 22.25 11.85 -1.60
N ALA A 292 21.36 11.83 -0.61
CA ALA A 292 20.25 10.89 -0.54
C ALA A 292 19.13 11.30 -1.54
N PRO A 293 18.33 10.34 -2.06
CA PRO A 293 18.38 8.91 -1.79
C PRO A 293 19.29 8.11 -2.74
N PHE A 294 19.73 8.68 -3.87
CA PHE A 294 20.44 7.94 -4.93
C PHE A 294 21.92 7.65 -4.64
N GLY A 295 22.49 8.26 -3.61
CA GLY A 295 23.91 8.11 -3.29
C GLY A 295 24.82 8.82 -4.30
N VAL A 296 24.43 10.01 -4.77
CA VAL A 296 25.25 10.80 -5.70
C VAL A 296 26.39 11.46 -4.94
N PRO A 297 27.67 11.30 -5.34
CA PRO A 297 28.79 11.95 -4.67
C PRO A 297 28.65 13.48 -4.67
N ALA A 298 28.87 14.09 -3.52
CA ALA A 298 28.84 15.53 -3.32
C ALA A 298 29.94 15.98 -2.36
N THR A 299 30.25 17.27 -2.38
CA THR A 299 31.22 17.88 -1.49
C THR A 299 30.68 19.19 -0.94
N ILE A 300 30.78 19.35 0.38
CA ILE A 300 30.57 20.63 1.06
C ILE A 300 31.93 21.30 1.22
N THR A 301 32.07 22.50 0.68
CA THR A 301 33.27 23.34 0.84
C THR A 301 32.93 24.49 1.77
N THR A 302 33.54 24.50 2.95
CA THR A 302 33.45 25.62 3.90
C THR A 302 34.59 26.58 3.62
N VAL A 303 34.25 27.84 3.35
CA VAL A 303 35.20 28.92 3.11
C VAL A 303 35.04 29.95 4.22
N ILE A 304 36.14 30.27 4.89
CA ILE A 304 36.19 31.29 5.93
C ILE A 304 37.24 32.33 5.54
N GLU A 305 36.78 33.53 5.23
CA GLU A 305 37.64 34.61 4.74
C GLU A 305 37.59 35.82 5.66
N ARG A 306 38.72 36.50 5.83
CA ARG A 306 38.74 37.80 6.50
C ARG A 306 38.21 38.88 5.57
N VAL A 307 37.08 39.47 5.92
CA VAL A 307 36.42 40.54 5.17
C VAL A 307 36.42 41.83 5.98
N LEU A 308 36.55 42.96 5.28
CA LEU A 308 36.27 44.29 5.84
C LEU A 308 34.78 44.57 5.65
N SER A 309 34.05 44.67 6.75
CA SER A 309 32.62 44.99 6.77
C SER A 309 32.38 46.21 7.66
N ASP A 310 31.26 46.88 7.49
CA ASP A 310 30.78 47.85 8.48
C ASP A 310 29.97 47.10 9.56
N ASP A 311 30.15 47.47 10.83
CA ASP A 311 29.28 47.03 11.92
C ASP A 311 27.93 47.77 11.92
N ALA A 312 27.02 47.42 12.83
CA ALA A 312 25.70 48.06 12.93
C ALA A 312 25.75 49.58 13.21
N ASP A 313 26.89 50.09 13.71
CA ASP A 313 27.12 51.52 13.95
C ASP A 313 27.79 52.23 12.75
N GLY A 314 28.11 51.49 11.68
CA GLY A 314 28.78 52.00 10.48
C GLY A 314 30.30 52.14 10.62
N HIS A 315 30.92 51.47 11.59
CA HIS A 315 32.38 51.44 11.73
C HIS A 315 32.98 50.28 10.94
N PRO A 316 34.10 50.49 10.23
CA PRO A 316 34.77 49.42 9.52
C PRO A 316 35.44 48.46 10.51
N VAL A 317 35.01 47.20 10.48
CA VAL A 317 35.54 46.07 11.25
C VAL A 317 36.11 45.00 10.31
N ALA A 318 37.12 44.27 10.78
CA ALA A 318 37.70 43.15 10.02
C ALA A 318 37.33 41.85 10.73
N ILE A 319 36.42 41.08 10.14
CA ILE A 319 35.82 39.88 10.72
C ILE A 319 36.11 38.65 9.85
N LEU A 320 36.00 37.45 10.42
CA LEU A 320 36.04 36.20 9.68
C LEU A 320 34.61 35.81 9.29
N VAL A 321 34.34 35.74 8.00
CA VAL A 321 33.02 35.38 7.46
C VAL A 321 33.06 33.94 6.97
N ARG A 322 32.14 33.10 7.45
CA ARG A 322 31.97 31.69 7.05
C ARG A 322 30.89 31.57 5.98
N GLN A 323 31.16 30.80 4.93
CA GLN A 323 30.19 30.42 3.91
C GLN A 323 30.42 28.99 3.44
N ASP A 324 29.37 28.17 3.45
CA ASP A 324 29.40 26.82 2.89
C ASP A 324 28.95 26.81 1.42
N TYR A 325 29.53 25.90 0.65
CA TYR A 325 29.21 25.67 -0.75
C TYR A 325 28.96 24.19 -1.04
N LEU A 326 27.85 23.87 -1.70
CA LEU A 326 27.57 22.53 -2.23
C LEU A 326 28.09 22.39 -3.67
N SER A 327 28.84 21.33 -3.91
CA SER A 327 29.16 20.84 -5.25
C SER A 327 28.69 19.40 -5.42
N VAL A 328 28.10 19.07 -6.57
CA VAL A 328 27.53 17.74 -6.84
C VAL A 328 28.17 17.14 -8.08
N SER A 329 28.62 15.89 -7.95
CA SER A 329 29.19 15.15 -9.07
C SER A 329 28.13 14.86 -10.14
N GLY A 330 28.48 15.11 -11.41
CA GLY A 330 27.69 14.67 -12.57
C GLY A 330 27.89 13.18 -12.92
N ALA A 331 28.56 12.41 -12.05
CA ALA A 331 28.74 10.98 -12.26
C ALA A 331 27.41 10.23 -12.17
N ALA A 332 27.21 9.30 -13.10
CA ALA A 332 26.00 8.49 -13.13
C ALA A 332 26.00 7.43 -12.01
N ARG A 333 24.88 7.30 -11.31
CA ARG A 333 24.59 6.15 -10.46
C ARG A 333 23.86 5.10 -11.29
N VAL A 334 24.30 3.85 -11.19
CA VAL A 334 23.76 2.70 -11.93
C VAL A 334 23.12 1.74 -10.92
N PHE A 335 21.97 1.19 -11.27
CA PHE A 335 21.18 0.29 -10.46
C PHE A 335 20.90 -1.03 -11.22
N PRO A 336 20.86 -2.19 -10.52
CA PRO A 336 21.09 -2.34 -9.10
C PRO A 336 22.54 -2.05 -8.70
N ALA A 337 22.70 -1.42 -7.54
CA ALA A 337 24.01 -1.18 -6.96
C ALA A 337 24.48 -2.41 -6.15
N VAL A 338 25.78 -2.46 -5.84
CA VAL A 338 26.37 -3.48 -4.97
C VAL A 338 25.56 -3.59 -3.68
N ARG A 339 25.18 -4.82 -3.27
CA ARG A 339 24.37 -5.10 -2.06
C ARG A 339 22.99 -4.43 -2.01
N MET A 340 22.47 -3.90 -3.13
CA MET A 340 21.10 -3.41 -3.19
C MET A 340 20.13 -4.61 -3.06
N PRO A 341 19.14 -4.57 -2.15
CA PRO A 341 18.22 -5.67 -1.94
C PRO A 341 17.35 -5.91 -3.19
N GLN A 342 16.88 -7.15 -3.34
CA GLN A 342 15.91 -7.53 -4.37
C GLN A 342 16.35 -7.17 -5.80
N ASP A 343 17.66 -7.19 -6.08
CA ASP A 343 18.26 -6.75 -7.36
C ASP A 343 17.75 -5.38 -7.83
N GLY A 344 17.46 -4.48 -6.88
CA GLY A 344 17.00 -3.13 -7.13
C GLY A 344 15.59 -3.01 -7.74
N ARG A 345 14.77 -4.06 -7.67
CA ARG A 345 13.40 -4.08 -8.24
C ARG A 345 12.45 -3.06 -7.62
N GLY A 346 12.76 -2.52 -6.43
CA GLY A 346 12.02 -1.43 -5.80
C GLY A 346 12.26 -0.04 -6.41
N LEU A 347 13.06 0.06 -7.48
CA LEU A 347 13.35 1.32 -8.19
C LEU A 347 13.06 1.17 -9.69
N PRO A 348 12.29 2.09 -10.30
CA PRO A 348 11.99 2.05 -11.73
C PRO A 348 13.16 2.54 -12.60
N PHE A 349 14.25 2.98 -11.99
CA PHE A 349 15.39 3.57 -12.68
C PHE A 349 16.60 2.64 -12.66
N SER A 350 17.16 2.37 -13.83
CA SER A 350 18.43 1.64 -14.00
C SER A 350 19.63 2.58 -13.91
N ARG A 351 19.43 3.89 -14.11
CA ARG A 351 20.50 4.88 -14.05
C ARG A 351 19.97 6.26 -13.68
N VAL A 352 20.69 7.01 -12.85
CA VAL A 352 20.35 8.39 -12.43
C VAL A 352 21.59 9.29 -12.49
N VAL A 353 21.42 10.55 -12.89
CA VAL A 353 22.48 11.58 -12.93
C VAL A 353 21.93 12.86 -12.32
N ALA A 354 22.68 13.47 -11.40
CA ALA A 354 22.39 14.81 -10.90
C ALA A 354 22.79 15.87 -11.93
N THR A 355 22.00 16.94 -12.03
CA THR A 355 22.13 18.00 -13.03
C THR A 355 21.75 19.35 -12.43
N ASP A 356 22.33 20.42 -12.96
CA ASP A 356 22.03 21.82 -12.64
C ASP A 356 20.79 22.39 -13.38
N GLY A 357 19.84 21.54 -13.76
CA GLY A 357 18.70 21.95 -14.59
C GLY A 357 19.01 22.06 -16.09
N GLY A 358 20.23 21.75 -16.54
CA GLY A 358 20.57 21.96 -17.96
C GLY A 358 21.83 21.31 -18.52
N HIS A 359 22.27 20.13 -18.03
CA HIS A 359 23.29 19.24 -18.62
C HIS A 359 24.71 19.24 -17.98
N GLY A 360 24.97 19.98 -16.89
CA GLY A 360 26.27 20.01 -16.20
C GLY A 360 26.27 19.49 -14.75
N PRO A 361 27.46 19.23 -14.16
CA PRO A 361 27.59 19.04 -12.71
C PRO A 361 27.16 20.33 -11.98
N VAL A 362 26.58 20.19 -10.80
CA VAL A 362 26.14 21.35 -10.01
C VAL A 362 27.37 22.02 -9.40
N ALA A 363 27.69 23.21 -9.89
CA ALA A 363 28.88 23.97 -9.47
C ALA A 363 28.54 25.00 -8.39
N LEU A 364 29.18 24.83 -7.22
CA LEU A 364 29.31 25.77 -6.10
C LEU A 364 28.06 26.63 -5.83
N ILE A 365 27.07 26.00 -5.21
CA ILE A 365 25.88 26.65 -4.68
C ILE A 365 26.23 27.14 -3.27
N PRO A 366 26.14 28.45 -2.92
CA PRO A 366 26.18 28.88 -1.53
C PRO A 366 24.98 28.30 -0.77
N VAL A 367 25.25 27.72 0.39
CA VAL A 367 24.29 26.97 1.19
C VAL A 367 24.50 27.20 2.68
N THR A 368 23.48 26.84 3.45
CA THR A 368 23.52 26.63 4.89
C THR A 368 23.08 25.21 5.16
N LEU A 369 23.81 24.50 6.02
CA LEU A 369 23.41 23.19 6.50
C LEU A 369 22.46 23.38 7.69
N ASP A 370 21.20 23.03 7.51
CA ASP A 370 20.21 23.11 8.59
C ASP A 370 20.37 21.91 9.53
N ASP A 371 20.99 22.17 10.69
CA ASP A 371 21.21 21.24 11.80
C ASP A 371 19.92 20.98 12.61
N GLY A 372 18.88 21.80 12.39
CA GLY A 372 17.62 21.85 13.15
C GLY A 372 16.48 21.00 12.60
N SER A 373 16.66 20.31 11.47
CA SER A 373 15.61 19.46 10.89
C SER A 373 15.60 18.06 11.53
N GLN A 374 14.43 17.41 11.60
CA GLN A 374 14.14 16.14 12.29
C GLN A 374 14.92 14.89 11.80
N ILE A 375 15.99 15.08 11.02
CA ILE A 375 16.82 14.06 10.35
C ILE A 375 17.98 13.58 11.23
N GLY A 376 18.41 14.40 12.20
CA GLY A 376 19.31 14.01 13.28
C GLY A 376 20.80 14.23 13.01
N THR A 377 21.38 15.16 13.79
CA THR A 377 22.81 15.51 13.95
C THR A 377 23.45 16.25 12.77
N ASP A 378 24.49 17.03 13.06
CA ASP A 378 25.37 17.85 12.20
C ASP A 378 26.01 17.10 11.01
N LYS A 379 25.67 15.83 10.82
CA LYS A 379 26.27 14.86 9.90
C LYS A 379 25.34 14.44 8.76
N ILE A 380 24.03 14.67 8.94
CA ILE A 380 22.99 14.53 7.92
C ILE A 380 22.18 15.82 7.94
N ALA A 381 22.32 16.63 6.90
CA ALA A 381 21.70 17.94 6.85
C ALA A 381 20.84 18.10 5.60
N ALA A 382 19.68 18.74 5.78
CA ALA A 382 18.99 19.37 4.68
C ALA A 382 19.83 20.55 4.21
N VAL A 383 20.10 20.60 2.92
CA VAL A 383 20.88 21.70 2.35
C VAL A 383 19.90 22.82 2.00
N THR A 384 20.08 23.99 2.60
CA THR A 384 19.21 25.13 2.40
C THR A 384 19.99 26.33 1.85
N ARG A 385 19.27 27.33 1.34
CA ARG A 385 19.77 28.66 1.04
C ARG A 385 18.72 29.64 1.52
N ASP A 386 19.09 30.53 2.43
CA ASP A 386 18.17 31.50 3.05
C ASP A 386 16.93 30.82 3.66
N GLY A 387 17.12 29.65 4.27
CA GLY A 387 16.05 28.81 4.85
C GLY A 387 15.18 28.04 3.85
N VAL A 388 15.45 28.14 2.54
CA VAL A 388 14.72 27.40 1.49
C VAL A 388 15.52 26.16 1.07
N PRO A 389 14.93 24.95 1.01
CA PRO A 389 15.64 23.76 0.54
C PRO A 389 16.23 23.93 -0.86
N VAL A 390 17.52 23.60 -1.00
CA VAL A 390 18.20 23.56 -2.29
C VAL A 390 17.70 22.35 -3.07
N VAL A 391 17.24 22.60 -4.29
CA VAL A 391 16.66 21.57 -5.16
C VAL A 391 17.68 21.16 -6.23
N ILE A 392 17.88 19.85 -6.39
CA ILE A 392 18.77 19.24 -7.38
C ILE A 392 17.94 18.59 -8.46
N GLY A 393 18.25 18.89 -9.73
CA GLY A 393 17.64 18.23 -10.88
C GLY A 393 18.28 16.87 -11.14
N TYR A 394 17.48 15.90 -11.55
CA TYR A 394 17.93 14.56 -11.90
C TYR A 394 17.45 14.18 -13.30
N ARG A 395 18.28 13.41 -14.01
CA ARG A 395 17.88 12.69 -15.23
C ARG A 395 18.06 11.20 -15.04
N ALA A 396 17.01 10.45 -15.32
CA ALA A 396 16.98 9.01 -15.16
C ALA A 396 16.81 8.25 -16.48
N THR A 397 17.29 7.01 -16.45
CA THR A 397 16.96 5.95 -17.40
C THR A 397 16.11 4.92 -16.68
N ASP A 398 14.96 4.56 -17.22
CA ASP A 398 14.08 3.56 -16.60
C ASP A 398 14.53 2.11 -16.88
N ARG A 399 13.80 1.12 -16.33
CA ARG A 399 14.10 -0.31 -16.53
C ARG A 399 13.84 -0.80 -17.95
N THR A 400 13.05 -0.05 -18.73
CA THR A 400 12.79 -0.32 -20.16
C THR A 400 13.79 0.38 -21.07
N ALA A 401 14.89 0.92 -20.51
CA ALA A 401 15.93 1.67 -21.19
C ALA A 401 15.47 3.01 -21.81
N ARG A 402 14.30 3.53 -21.43
CA ARG A 402 13.89 4.89 -21.80
C ARG A 402 14.74 5.89 -21.04
N THR A 403 15.27 6.89 -21.74
CA THR A 403 16.14 7.92 -21.17
C THR A 403 15.42 9.27 -21.11
N GLY A 404 15.91 10.16 -20.26
CA GLY A 404 15.50 11.57 -20.28
C GLY A 404 14.40 11.94 -19.29
N ILE A 405 13.95 10.98 -18.46
CA ILE A 405 12.98 11.22 -17.37
C ILE A 405 13.61 12.22 -16.40
N ALA A 406 12.98 13.38 -16.24
CA ALA A 406 13.52 14.48 -15.44
C ALA A 406 12.63 14.74 -14.22
N PHE A 407 13.25 14.94 -13.07
CA PHE A 407 12.56 15.32 -11.84
C PHE A 407 13.55 16.05 -10.94
N THR A 408 13.07 16.63 -9.85
CA THR A 408 13.90 17.36 -8.90
C THR A 408 13.66 16.87 -7.48
N LEU A 409 14.69 16.84 -6.64
CA LEU A 409 14.56 16.53 -5.21
C LEU A 409 15.30 17.57 -4.36
N PRO A 410 14.86 17.81 -3.11
CA PRO A 410 15.66 18.55 -2.14
C PRO A 410 16.99 17.82 -1.86
N ALA A 411 18.08 18.58 -1.72
CA ALA A 411 19.39 18.06 -1.37
C ALA A 411 19.44 17.70 0.12
N ILE A 412 19.70 16.43 0.40
CA ILE A 412 19.99 15.91 1.74
C ILE A 412 21.41 15.35 1.71
N PHE A 413 22.32 16.01 2.40
CA PHE A 413 23.74 15.66 2.40
C PHE A 413 24.06 14.69 3.55
N VAL A 414 24.79 13.62 3.22
CA VAL A 414 25.30 12.64 4.18
C VAL A 414 26.81 12.61 4.08
N THR A 415 27.49 12.94 5.18
CA THR A 415 28.95 12.92 5.31
C THR A 415 29.54 11.52 5.06
N LEU A 416 30.74 11.43 4.45
CA LEU A 416 31.34 10.16 3.99
C LEU A 416 31.59 9.15 5.14
N ASP A 417 32.02 9.61 6.31
CA ASP A 417 32.24 8.82 7.54
C ASP A 417 30.96 8.15 8.07
N HIS A 418 29.80 8.70 7.75
CA HIS A 418 28.50 8.15 8.12
C HIS A 418 27.79 7.41 7.00
N ALA A 419 28.11 7.74 5.74
CA ALA A 419 27.52 7.14 4.56
C ALA A 419 27.70 5.61 4.48
N PHE A 420 28.74 5.04 5.10
CA PHE A 420 29.01 3.59 5.10
C PHE A 420 28.63 2.89 6.42
N THR A 421 27.85 3.55 7.28
CA THR A 421 27.34 2.91 8.50
C THR A 421 26.23 1.93 8.15
N VAL A 422 26.48 0.62 8.27
CA VAL A 422 25.52 -0.43 7.84
C VAL A 422 24.52 -0.88 8.91
N GLN A 423 24.75 -0.54 10.18
CA GLN A 423 23.86 -0.92 11.29
C GLN A 423 22.87 0.20 11.58
N ASP A 424 21.62 -0.12 11.94
CA ASP A 424 20.61 0.89 12.31
C ASP A 424 20.71 1.36 13.75
N ARG A 425 21.17 0.47 14.63
CA ARG A 425 21.34 0.76 16.05
C ARG A 425 22.62 0.18 16.57
N VAL A 426 23.28 0.93 17.44
CA VAL A 426 24.38 0.46 18.27
C VAL A 426 23.97 0.71 19.72
N ASN A 427 23.96 -0.35 20.54
CA ASN A 427 23.53 -0.30 21.95
C ASN A 427 22.14 0.34 22.16
N GLY A 428 21.21 0.15 21.21
CA GLY A 428 19.85 0.70 21.29
C GLY A 428 19.70 2.15 20.81
N VAL A 429 20.80 2.86 20.55
CA VAL A 429 20.81 4.21 19.97
C VAL A 429 20.83 4.10 18.44
N LEU A 430 20.06 4.94 17.76
CA LEU A 430 20.08 4.97 16.29
C LEU A 430 21.42 5.46 15.78
N THR A 431 21.89 4.80 14.73
CA THR A 431 22.99 5.29 13.93
C THR A 431 22.49 6.36 12.94
N PRO A 432 23.41 7.06 12.26
CA PRO A 432 23.04 7.96 11.16
C PRO A 432 22.20 7.29 10.08
N LEU A 433 22.52 6.05 9.67
CA LEU A 433 21.68 5.30 8.72
C LEU A 433 20.27 5.03 9.29
N GLY A 434 20.18 4.69 10.57
CA GLY A 434 18.90 4.48 11.25
C GLY A 434 18.05 5.75 11.32
N ASN A 435 18.69 6.90 11.57
CA ASN A 435 18.04 8.21 11.57
C ASN A 435 17.57 8.60 10.16
N LEU A 436 18.43 8.45 9.15
CA LEU A 436 18.10 8.72 7.74
C LEU A 436 16.94 7.83 7.28
N SER A 437 16.98 6.53 7.59
CA SER A 437 15.91 5.59 7.24
C SER A 437 14.57 6.00 7.87
N ARG A 438 14.58 6.43 9.14
CA ARG A 438 13.38 6.91 9.82
C ARG A 438 12.85 8.18 9.16
N PHE A 439 13.73 9.15 8.87
CA PHE A 439 13.33 10.39 8.24
C PHE A 439 12.60 10.13 6.92
N PHE A 440 13.13 9.27 6.05
CA PHE A 440 12.49 8.91 4.79
C PHE A 440 11.19 8.08 4.95
N ALA A 441 11.02 7.40 6.09
CA ALA A 441 9.77 6.70 6.39
C ALA A 441 8.67 7.67 6.87
N ASP A 442 9.04 8.66 7.68
CA ASP A 442 8.11 9.66 8.23
C ASP A 442 7.84 10.81 7.24
N HIS A 443 8.81 11.12 6.36
CA HIS A 443 8.78 12.21 5.38
C HIS A 443 9.30 11.71 4.01
N PRO A 444 8.52 10.92 3.26
CA PRO A 444 8.92 10.46 1.93
C PRO A 444 9.23 11.63 1.01
N VAL A 445 10.36 11.58 0.31
CA VAL A 445 10.76 12.66 -0.59
C VAL A 445 10.00 12.54 -1.89
N GLU A 446 9.25 13.58 -2.25
CA GLU A 446 8.38 13.61 -3.41
C GLU A 446 9.13 14.09 -4.67
N ALA A 447 8.95 13.36 -5.77
CA ALA A 447 9.49 13.66 -7.08
C ALA A 447 8.31 13.90 -8.04
N GLU A 448 8.12 15.15 -8.44
CA GLU A 448 7.11 15.52 -9.44
C GLU A 448 7.64 15.23 -10.84
N LEU A 449 6.91 14.39 -11.57
CA LEU A 449 7.22 13.98 -12.95
C LEU A 449 6.22 14.55 -13.97
N GLY A 450 5.07 15.06 -13.54
CA GLY A 450 4.13 15.78 -14.40
C GLY A 450 3.55 14.96 -15.57
N GLY A 451 3.44 13.64 -15.42
CA GLY A 451 2.86 12.75 -16.45
C GLY A 451 3.89 12.14 -17.41
N GLN A 452 5.19 12.25 -17.12
CA GLN A 452 6.21 11.59 -17.93
C GLN A 452 6.03 10.07 -17.95
N SER A 453 6.28 9.43 -19.10
CA SER A 453 6.23 7.98 -19.24
C SER A 453 7.41 7.29 -18.54
N VAL A 454 7.12 6.42 -17.58
CA VAL A 454 8.12 5.65 -16.82
C VAL A 454 7.84 4.16 -16.97
N GLY A 455 8.85 3.38 -17.35
CA GLY A 455 8.85 1.92 -17.40
C GLY A 455 9.23 1.30 -16.06
N TRP A 456 8.24 0.74 -15.36
CA TRP A 456 8.35 0.34 -13.95
C TRP A 456 8.95 -1.04 -13.71
N ALA A 457 8.90 -1.93 -14.69
CA ALA A 457 9.40 -3.30 -14.59
C ALA A 457 10.28 -3.67 -15.77
N ASP A 458 11.21 -4.61 -15.56
CA ASP A 458 12.06 -5.16 -16.61
C ASP A 458 11.19 -5.79 -17.71
N PRO A 459 11.51 -5.56 -19.01
CA PRO A 459 10.77 -6.16 -20.11
C PRO A 459 10.73 -7.69 -20.01
N HIS A 460 9.56 -8.29 -20.27
CA HIS A 460 9.47 -9.74 -20.45
C HIS A 460 10.13 -10.18 -21.78
N PRO A 461 10.87 -11.31 -21.83
CA PRO A 461 11.57 -11.78 -23.04
C PRO A 461 10.68 -11.93 -24.29
N ASP A 462 9.40 -12.25 -24.09
CA ASP A 462 8.45 -12.49 -25.18
C ASP A 462 7.77 -11.20 -25.71
N GLY A 463 8.15 -10.02 -25.20
CA GLY A 463 7.66 -8.72 -25.68
C GLY A 463 6.17 -8.44 -25.41
N ARG A 464 5.51 -9.25 -24.56
CA ARG A 464 4.12 -9.05 -24.15
C ARG A 464 4.02 -7.88 -23.16
N ALA A 465 2.99 -7.04 -23.37
CA ALA A 465 2.54 -5.83 -22.65
C ALA A 465 3.54 -5.06 -21.74
N GLY A 466 3.67 -3.76 -22.00
CA GLY A 466 4.66 -2.90 -21.36
C GLY A 466 4.34 -2.51 -19.91
N SER A 467 5.40 -2.32 -19.12
CA SER A 467 5.36 -1.76 -17.75
C SER A 467 5.36 -0.23 -17.72
N THR A 468 5.16 0.43 -18.87
CA THR A 468 5.18 1.89 -18.96
C THR A 468 3.87 2.47 -18.44
N ARG A 469 3.95 3.48 -17.58
CA ARG A 469 2.81 4.29 -17.14
C ARG A 469 3.14 5.77 -17.20
N SER A 470 2.13 6.59 -17.45
CA SER A 470 2.24 8.05 -17.28
C SER A 470 2.28 8.32 -15.77
N THR A 471 3.41 8.87 -15.29
CA THR A 471 3.68 9.03 -13.85
C THR A 471 3.65 10.50 -13.48
N ARG A 472 2.76 10.85 -12.55
CA ARG A 472 2.64 12.21 -12.03
C ARG A 472 3.65 12.45 -10.90
N LEU A 473 3.72 11.52 -9.95
CA LEU A 473 4.50 11.68 -8.73
C LEU A 473 5.13 10.34 -8.33
N ILE A 474 6.38 10.39 -7.84
CA ILE A 474 7.03 9.25 -7.17
C ILE A 474 7.44 9.68 -5.76
N ARG A 475 7.12 8.87 -4.75
CA ARG A 475 7.61 9.06 -3.38
C ARG A 475 8.77 8.11 -3.11
N PHE A 476 9.91 8.66 -2.72
CA PHE A 476 11.10 7.89 -2.38
C PHE A 476 11.19 7.64 -0.88
N GLY A 477 11.36 6.37 -0.54
CA GLY A 477 11.91 5.90 0.72
C GLY A 477 13.36 5.39 0.55
N LEU A 478 13.87 4.75 1.60
CA LEU A 478 15.21 4.16 1.61
C LEU A 478 15.19 2.68 1.98
N ASP A 479 15.90 1.89 1.18
CA ASP A 479 16.28 0.52 1.49
C ASP A 479 17.70 0.45 2.06
N ARG A 480 17.98 -0.67 2.73
CA ARG A 480 19.26 -0.97 3.39
C ARG A 480 20.05 -2.04 2.65
N PRO A 481 21.37 -2.16 2.88
CA PRO A 481 22.17 -3.18 2.22
C PRO A 481 21.70 -4.58 2.62
N ASP A 482 21.76 -5.52 1.67
CA ASP A 482 21.58 -6.93 1.99
C ASP A 482 22.72 -7.41 2.90
N LEU A 483 22.35 -7.76 4.14
CA LEU A 483 23.27 -8.19 5.19
C LEU A 483 23.54 -9.71 5.16
N ALA A 484 22.97 -10.45 4.20
CA ALA A 484 23.09 -11.90 4.15
C ALA A 484 24.55 -12.37 4.07
N GLY A 485 24.93 -13.26 4.99
CA GLY A 485 26.17 -14.03 4.94
C GLY A 485 27.47 -13.24 5.15
N SER A 486 27.45 -12.00 5.64
CA SER A 486 28.66 -11.18 5.83
C SER A 486 28.63 -10.37 7.13
N SER A 487 29.80 -10.05 7.69
CA SER A 487 29.89 -9.18 8.87
C SER A 487 29.71 -7.71 8.50
N ALA A 488 29.28 -6.87 9.45
CA ALA A 488 29.07 -5.44 9.22
C ALA A 488 30.33 -4.72 8.69
N ASN A 489 31.53 -5.09 9.18
CA ASN A 489 32.78 -4.52 8.70
C ASN A 489 33.10 -4.98 7.26
N ALA A 490 32.90 -6.25 6.94
CA ALA A 490 33.15 -6.73 5.58
C ALA A 490 32.22 -6.07 4.55
N ILE A 491 30.96 -5.84 4.92
CA ILE A 491 30.00 -5.12 4.07
C ILE A 491 30.43 -3.64 3.92
N ARG A 492 30.86 -3.00 5.01
CA ARG A 492 31.39 -1.63 4.96
C ARG A 492 32.55 -1.53 3.96
N ASP A 493 33.55 -2.40 4.10
CA ASP A 493 34.74 -2.39 3.24
C ASP A 493 34.36 -2.60 1.75
N GLU A 494 33.40 -3.48 1.48
CA GLU A 494 32.87 -3.73 0.12
C GLU A 494 32.16 -2.50 -0.46
N LEU A 495 31.33 -1.83 0.34
CA LEU A 495 30.59 -0.63 -0.05
C LEU A 495 31.52 0.57 -0.28
N GLU A 496 32.51 0.75 0.59
CA GLU A 496 33.55 1.78 0.47
C GLU A 496 34.36 1.59 -0.82
N ALA A 497 34.81 0.36 -1.10
CA ALA A 497 35.54 0.03 -2.33
C ALA A 497 34.70 0.26 -3.60
N ALA A 498 33.37 0.09 -3.52
CA ALA A 498 32.45 0.34 -4.61
C ALA A 498 32.00 1.82 -4.74
N GLY A 499 32.33 2.68 -3.76
CA GLY A 499 31.80 4.05 -3.70
C GLY A 499 30.27 4.09 -3.62
N GLN A 500 29.68 3.11 -2.93
CA GLN A 500 28.23 2.98 -2.74
C GLN A 500 27.88 3.21 -1.27
N PRO A 501 27.15 4.28 -0.91
CA PRO A 501 26.71 4.45 0.46
C PRO A 501 25.75 3.34 0.88
N ALA A 502 25.63 3.13 2.19
CA ALA A 502 24.80 2.09 2.82
C ALA A 502 23.29 2.40 2.80
N PHE A 503 22.81 3.18 1.84
CA PHE A 503 21.40 3.49 1.63
C PHE A 503 21.07 3.41 0.14
N TYR A 504 19.88 2.93 -0.20
CA TYR A 504 19.42 2.77 -1.57
C TYR A 504 18.05 3.42 -1.75
N PRO A 505 17.77 4.06 -2.89
CA PRO A 505 16.46 4.60 -3.16
C PRO A 505 15.46 3.46 -3.39
N ARG A 506 14.26 3.58 -2.80
CA ARG A 506 13.11 2.70 -3.04
C ARG A 506 11.88 3.55 -3.28
N VAL A 507 11.00 3.14 -4.17
CA VAL A 507 9.68 3.77 -4.29
C VAL A 507 8.79 3.26 -3.15
N SER A 508 8.28 4.17 -2.33
CA SER A 508 7.31 3.87 -1.26
C SER A 508 5.89 3.84 -1.82
N SER A 509 5.49 4.89 -2.56
CA SER A 509 4.30 4.93 -3.40
C SER A 509 4.51 5.83 -4.62
N ALA A 510 3.62 5.74 -5.61
CA ALA A 510 3.62 6.61 -6.77
C ALA A 510 2.19 6.91 -7.21
N GLN A 511 2.01 8.03 -7.92
CA GLN A 511 0.75 8.36 -8.59
C GLN A 511 0.93 8.18 -10.10
N VAL A 512 0.17 7.26 -10.66
CA VAL A 512 0.20 6.94 -12.09
C VAL A 512 -1.16 7.18 -12.73
N THR A 513 -1.17 7.43 -14.02
CA THR A 513 -2.39 7.52 -14.84
C THR A 513 -2.37 6.38 -15.84
N ASP A 514 -3.54 5.78 -16.03
CA ASP A 514 -3.78 4.65 -16.93
C ASP A 514 -5.13 4.89 -17.61
N ASP A 515 -5.10 5.14 -18.92
CA ASP A 515 -6.30 5.56 -19.67
C ASP A 515 -7.38 4.47 -19.66
N ALA A 516 -6.99 3.20 -19.64
CA ALA A 516 -7.92 2.08 -19.54
C ALA A 516 -8.62 2.06 -18.18
N VAL A 517 -7.90 2.20 -17.07
CA VAL A 517 -8.54 2.28 -15.73
C VAL A 517 -9.37 3.55 -15.57
N ALA A 518 -8.90 4.69 -16.07
CA ALA A 518 -9.63 5.96 -16.03
C ALA A 518 -10.98 5.87 -16.77
N ALA A 519 -10.98 5.27 -17.97
CA ALA A 519 -12.20 5.03 -18.75
C ALA A 519 -13.17 4.07 -18.02
N LEU A 520 -12.65 2.99 -17.42
CA LEU A 520 -13.46 1.98 -16.74
C LEU A 520 -14.09 2.51 -15.43
N VAL A 521 -13.38 3.34 -14.66
CA VAL A 521 -13.81 3.77 -13.31
C VAL A 521 -14.53 5.13 -13.34
N GLY A 522 -14.57 5.82 -14.47
CA GLY A 522 -15.31 7.08 -14.64
C GLY A 522 -14.63 8.29 -14.00
N GLY A 523 -13.29 8.32 -13.97
CA GLY A 523 -12.53 9.42 -13.39
C GLY A 523 -11.12 9.54 -13.97
N SER A 524 -10.64 10.78 -14.15
CA SER A 524 -9.31 11.09 -14.67
C SER A 524 -8.24 11.28 -13.57
N GLU A 525 -8.50 10.80 -12.34
CA GLU A 525 -7.61 11.02 -11.21
C GLU A 525 -6.40 10.08 -11.22
N ALA A 526 -5.27 10.56 -10.71
CA ALA A 526 -4.06 9.75 -10.62
C ALA A 526 -4.23 8.64 -9.57
N ILE A 527 -3.95 7.41 -9.98
CA ILE A 527 -4.08 6.19 -9.18
C ILE A 527 -2.84 6.03 -8.32
N GLU A 528 -3.02 5.89 -7.01
CA GLU A 528 -1.93 5.60 -6.10
C GLU A 528 -1.55 4.11 -6.13
N VAL A 529 -0.27 3.84 -6.36
CA VAL A 529 0.29 2.50 -6.50
C VAL A 529 1.53 2.29 -5.64
N THR A 530 1.78 1.04 -5.26
CA THR A 530 3.04 0.56 -4.67
C THR A 530 3.59 -0.57 -5.53
N TYR A 531 4.86 -0.95 -5.34
CA TYR A 531 5.38 -2.16 -6.00
C TYR A 531 4.72 -3.42 -5.44
N ALA A 532 4.35 -4.36 -6.32
CA ALA A 532 3.80 -5.64 -5.89
C ALA A 532 4.87 -6.50 -5.18
N ASP A 533 4.51 -7.17 -4.09
CA ASP A 533 5.45 -8.02 -3.32
C ASP A 533 6.05 -9.15 -4.18
N ALA A 534 5.25 -9.74 -5.07
CA ALA A 534 5.71 -10.76 -6.00
C ALA A 534 6.78 -10.24 -6.97
N TRP A 535 6.65 -8.99 -7.44
CA TRP A 535 7.67 -8.33 -8.25
C TRP A 535 8.96 -8.12 -7.45
N LEU A 536 8.84 -7.57 -6.25
CA LEU A 536 9.99 -7.32 -5.38
C LEU A 536 10.75 -8.62 -5.08
N ALA A 537 10.04 -9.71 -4.76
CA ALA A 537 10.65 -10.99 -4.43
C ALA A 537 11.20 -11.74 -5.66
N HIS A 538 10.51 -11.69 -6.80
CA HIS A 538 10.72 -12.65 -7.89
C HIS A 538 10.87 -12.03 -9.30
N GLY A 539 10.67 -10.73 -9.48
CA GLY A 539 10.80 -10.06 -10.78
C GLY A 539 9.91 -10.69 -11.85
N ASN A 540 10.47 -10.97 -13.03
CA ASN A 540 9.81 -11.77 -14.10
C ASN A 540 10.00 -13.28 -13.92
N GLY A 541 10.34 -13.74 -12.71
CA GLY A 541 10.56 -15.15 -12.40
C GLY A 541 9.24 -15.94 -12.34
N ARG A 542 9.35 -17.27 -12.38
CA ARG A 542 8.21 -18.20 -12.35
C ARG A 542 7.27 -18.05 -11.14
N ALA A 543 7.77 -17.46 -10.05
CA ALA A 543 7.00 -17.19 -8.84
C ALA A 543 6.28 -15.81 -8.85
N ASN A 544 6.41 -15.03 -9.93
CA ASN A 544 5.55 -13.88 -10.27
C ASN A 544 4.83 -14.15 -11.61
N PRO A 545 3.93 -15.14 -11.64
CA PRO A 545 3.38 -15.69 -12.87
C PRO A 545 2.55 -14.70 -13.71
N GLY A 546 1.82 -13.81 -13.04
CA GLY A 546 1.06 -12.75 -13.70
C GLY A 546 1.95 -11.58 -14.12
N LEU A 547 3.27 -11.62 -13.89
CA LEU A 547 4.17 -10.47 -14.07
C LEU A 547 3.61 -9.18 -13.46
N ALA A 548 2.94 -9.30 -12.32
CA ALA A 548 2.39 -8.17 -11.58
C ALA A 548 3.55 -7.31 -11.11
N PHE A 549 3.48 -5.99 -11.31
CA PHE A 549 4.54 -5.07 -10.92
C PHE A 549 4.06 -3.94 -10.01
N HIS A 550 2.77 -3.56 -10.08
CA HIS A 550 2.17 -2.65 -9.12
C HIS A 550 0.93 -3.24 -8.47
N SER A 551 0.72 -2.85 -7.22
CA SER A 551 -0.54 -3.00 -6.51
C SER A 551 -1.15 -1.62 -6.30
N LEU A 552 -2.44 -1.49 -6.56
CA LEU A 552 -3.20 -0.26 -6.31
C LEU A 552 -3.44 -0.14 -4.81
N VAL A 553 -3.16 1.04 -4.24
CA VAL A 553 -3.40 1.31 -2.81
C VAL A 553 -4.90 1.33 -2.52
N THR A 554 -5.66 1.97 -3.41
CA THR A 554 -7.13 1.92 -3.41
C THR A 554 -7.57 1.16 -4.65
N PRO A 555 -8.08 -0.08 -4.51
CA PRO A 555 -8.62 -0.85 -5.62
C PRO A 555 -9.74 -0.09 -6.33
N GLY A 556 -9.67 -0.04 -7.66
CA GLY A 556 -10.78 0.42 -8.49
C GLY A 556 -11.86 -0.65 -8.56
N THR A 557 -13.12 -0.24 -8.67
CA THR A 557 -14.22 -1.16 -9.00
C THR A 557 -14.90 -0.61 -10.24
N LEU A 558 -14.97 -1.41 -11.30
CA LEU A 558 -15.90 -1.18 -12.39
C LEU A 558 -17.29 -1.49 -11.83
N ASP A 559 -18.07 -0.46 -11.52
CA ASP A 559 -19.42 -0.59 -11.00
C ASP A 559 -20.41 0.12 -11.94
N ARG A 560 -21.34 -0.64 -12.53
CA ARG A 560 -22.39 -0.12 -13.40
C ARG A 560 -23.71 -0.16 -12.64
N THR A 561 -23.88 0.80 -11.74
CA THR A 561 -25.12 0.98 -10.95
C THR A 561 -26.11 1.96 -11.59
N GLY A 562 -25.85 2.41 -12.82
CA GLY A 562 -26.70 3.33 -13.58
C GLY A 562 -27.95 2.66 -14.15
N ALA A 563 -29.04 2.65 -13.37
CA ALA A 563 -30.43 2.62 -13.81
C ALA A 563 -30.83 1.63 -14.94
N GLY A 564 -30.71 0.32 -14.71
CA GLY A 564 -31.32 -0.69 -15.60
C GLY A 564 -31.25 -2.12 -15.07
N GLN A 565 -32.36 -2.62 -14.50
CA GLN A 565 -32.82 -4.02 -14.56
C GLN A 565 -31.81 -5.17 -14.30
N GLY A 566 -31.48 -5.38 -13.02
CA GLY A 566 -31.79 -6.62 -12.28
C GLY A 566 -31.20 -8.01 -12.63
N LEU A 567 -30.74 -8.33 -13.84
CA LEU A 567 -30.44 -9.73 -14.18
C LEU A 567 -28.95 -10.12 -14.20
N VAL A 568 -28.05 -9.14 -14.32
CA VAL A 568 -26.59 -9.32 -14.29
C VAL A 568 -25.96 -7.99 -13.83
N ARG A 569 -25.21 -7.98 -12.73
CA ARG A 569 -24.42 -6.80 -12.31
C ARG A 569 -22.94 -7.12 -12.36
N PRO A 570 -22.26 -6.94 -13.51
CA PRO A 570 -20.83 -7.16 -13.56
C PRO A 570 -20.15 -6.09 -12.71
N SER A 571 -19.63 -6.47 -11.54
CA SER A 571 -18.63 -5.67 -10.84
C SER A 571 -17.29 -6.34 -10.99
N LEU A 572 -16.32 -5.63 -11.56
CA LEU A 572 -14.95 -6.12 -11.70
C LEU A 572 -14.03 -5.24 -10.87
N ARG A 573 -13.42 -5.84 -9.86
CA ARG A 573 -12.38 -5.18 -9.07
C ARG A 573 -11.08 -5.09 -9.89
N ILE A 574 -10.34 -4.00 -9.76
CA ILE A 574 -8.99 -3.82 -10.31
C ILE A 574 -8.07 -3.43 -9.16
N ASP A 575 -7.08 -4.26 -8.84
CA ASP A 575 -6.15 -4.00 -7.74
C ASP A 575 -4.68 -4.11 -8.12
N THR A 576 -4.37 -4.48 -9.37
CA THR A 576 -3.00 -4.78 -9.79
C THR A 576 -2.74 -4.34 -11.23
N PHE A 577 -1.52 -3.82 -11.50
CA PHE A 577 -0.99 -3.71 -12.85
C PHE A 577 -0.01 -4.85 -13.16
N SER A 578 -0.19 -5.45 -14.33
CA SER A 578 0.52 -6.63 -14.82
C SER A 578 1.09 -6.40 -16.23
N GLN A 579 2.29 -6.92 -16.49
CA GLN A 579 2.87 -6.92 -17.84
C GLN A 579 2.20 -7.93 -18.79
N THR A 580 1.41 -8.89 -18.32
CA THR A 580 0.72 -9.87 -19.18
C THR A 580 -0.77 -9.63 -19.28
N LEU A 581 -1.40 -9.23 -18.17
CA LEU A 581 -2.84 -9.10 -18.02
C LEU A 581 -3.32 -7.64 -18.09
N GLY A 582 -2.41 -6.68 -18.26
CA GLY A 582 -2.73 -5.26 -18.29
C GLY A 582 -3.21 -4.75 -16.92
N SER A 583 -4.36 -4.10 -16.90
CA SER A 583 -4.99 -3.58 -15.69
C SER A 583 -6.07 -4.57 -15.24
N GLY A 584 -5.89 -5.23 -14.09
CA GLY A 584 -6.80 -6.29 -13.66
C GLY A 584 -6.56 -6.79 -12.23
N ILE A 585 -7.02 -8.00 -11.93
CA ILE A 585 -6.79 -8.68 -10.64
C ILE A 585 -5.62 -9.63 -10.79
N ALA A 586 -4.66 -9.57 -9.86
CA ALA A 586 -3.54 -10.49 -9.89
C ALA A 586 -4.02 -11.95 -9.71
N PRO A 587 -3.61 -12.90 -10.58
CA PRO A 587 -3.76 -14.31 -10.27
C PRO A 587 -2.94 -14.63 -9.01
N THR A 588 -3.60 -15.10 -7.96
CA THR A 588 -2.92 -15.58 -6.77
C THR A 588 -2.16 -16.86 -7.12
N ALA A 589 -0.93 -16.99 -6.66
CA ALA A 589 -0.20 -18.25 -6.75
C ALA A 589 -0.92 -19.30 -5.89
N GLY A 590 -1.79 -20.09 -6.51
CA GLY A 590 -2.32 -21.32 -5.93
C GLY A 590 -1.17 -22.31 -5.77
N ILE A 591 -0.72 -22.54 -4.55
CA ILE A 591 0.15 -23.68 -4.24
C ILE A 591 -0.64 -24.98 -4.36
N ALA A 592 -0.97 -25.40 -5.58
CA ALA A 592 -1.22 -26.81 -5.85
C ALA A 592 0.13 -27.53 -5.88
N SER A 593 0.72 -27.73 -4.70
CA SER A 593 1.80 -28.72 -4.56
C SER A 593 1.14 -30.10 -4.57
N PRO A 594 1.42 -31.00 -5.53
CA PRO A 594 1.13 -32.40 -5.30
C PRO A 594 2.11 -32.89 -4.22
N LEU A 595 1.55 -33.32 -3.09
CA LEU A 595 2.18 -33.87 -1.88
C LEU A 595 2.60 -32.88 -0.77
N ALA A 596 1.61 -32.42 -0.01
CA ALA A 596 1.74 -32.32 1.44
C ALA A 596 1.52 -33.72 2.06
N GLY A 597 2.54 -34.58 1.98
CA GLY A 597 2.52 -35.91 2.57
C GLY A 597 3.94 -36.42 2.78
N THR A 598 4.48 -36.18 3.97
CA THR A 598 5.73 -36.74 4.52
C THR A 598 6.90 -36.91 3.53
N ALA A 599 7.83 -35.97 3.56
CA ALA A 599 9.12 -36.10 2.90
C ALA A 599 9.85 -37.40 3.30
N SER A 600 9.98 -38.31 2.34
CA SER A 600 11.11 -39.23 2.26
C SER A 600 11.76 -39.04 0.90
N SER A 601 13.07 -38.90 0.92
CA SER A 601 13.91 -38.53 -0.21
C SER A 601 13.86 -39.56 -1.34
N ALA A 602 13.29 -39.19 -2.47
CA ALA A 602 13.55 -39.83 -3.76
C ALA A 602 13.73 -38.74 -4.83
N ALA A 603 14.99 -38.50 -5.20
CA ALA A 603 15.35 -37.70 -6.36
C ALA A 603 14.88 -38.44 -7.62
N GLY A 604 14.01 -37.82 -8.43
CA GLY A 604 13.66 -38.34 -9.75
C GLY A 604 12.29 -37.98 -10.32
N ALA A 605 11.36 -37.41 -9.54
CA ALA A 605 10.10 -36.92 -10.10
C ALA A 605 10.26 -35.47 -10.59
N SER A 606 10.17 -35.27 -11.91
CA SER A 606 9.99 -33.92 -12.47
C SER A 606 8.66 -33.39 -11.95
N ALA A 607 8.70 -32.41 -11.04
CA ALA A 607 7.52 -31.62 -10.70
C ALA A 607 6.95 -31.06 -12.01
N GLY A 608 5.66 -31.29 -12.27
CA GLY A 608 4.96 -30.66 -13.39
C GLY A 608 5.05 -29.13 -13.29
N PRO A 609 4.77 -28.39 -14.39
CA PRO A 609 4.76 -26.94 -14.33
C PRO A 609 3.82 -26.47 -13.19
N PRO A 610 4.21 -25.45 -12.40
CA PRO A 610 3.32 -24.87 -11.41
C PRO A 610 2.02 -24.42 -12.09
N ILE A 611 0.89 -24.84 -11.51
CA ILE A 611 -0.45 -24.41 -11.93
C ILE A 611 -0.84 -23.23 -11.04
N LEU A 612 -1.25 -22.14 -11.66
CA LEU A 612 -1.82 -20.98 -11.01
C LEU A 612 -3.31 -21.18 -10.89
N SER A 613 -3.93 -20.65 -9.85
CA SER A 613 -5.37 -20.73 -9.69
C SER A 613 -5.92 -19.32 -9.51
N TRP A 614 -6.56 -18.78 -10.53
CA TRP A 614 -7.31 -17.52 -10.43
C TRP A 614 -8.74 -17.84 -10.05
N ASP A 615 -9.23 -17.26 -8.95
CA ASP A 615 -10.60 -17.42 -8.51
C ASP A 615 -11.47 -16.27 -9.05
N PRO A 616 -12.37 -16.52 -10.02
CA PRO A 616 -13.26 -15.49 -10.52
C PRO A 616 -14.21 -14.95 -9.46
N ALA A 617 -14.47 -15.70 -8.38
CA ALA A 617 -15.30 -15.23 -7.27
C ALA A 617 -14.66 -14.06 -6.52
N ALA A 618 -13.33 -13.93 -6.53
CA ALA A 618 -12.66 -12.76 -5.97
C ALA A 618 -12.78 -11.52 -6.89
N ALA A 619 -13.15 -11.74 -8.17
CA ALA A 619 -13.26 -10.72 -9.19
C ALA A 619 -14.68 -10.17 -9.35
N LEU A 620 -15.67 -11.05 -9.22
CA LEU A 620 -17.10 -10.77 -9.27
C LEU A 620 -17.61 -10.46 -7.86
N GLY A 621 -18.16 -9.27 -7.62
CA GLY A 621 -18.74 -8.94 -6.31
C GLY A 621 -20.10 -9.62 -6.05
N ASP A 622 -20.55 -9.62 -4.79
CA ASP A 622 -21.82 -10.23 -4.34
C ASP A 622 -23.08 -9.69 -5.05
N ALA A 623 -22.96 -8.55 -5.72
CA ALA A 623 -24.01 -7.92 -6.52
C ALA A 623 -24.26 -8.63 -7.86
N ALA A 624 -23.26 -9.35 -8.39
CA ALA A 624 -23.33 -10.06 -9.66
C ALA A 624 -24.20 -11.32 -9.49
N ARG A 625 -25.49 -11.24 -9.87
CA ARG A 625 -26.44 -12.35 -9.77
C ARG A 625 -27.10 -12.64 -11.10
N LEU A 626 -27.51 -13.88 -11.31
CA LEU A 626 -28.33 -14.41 -12.40
C LEU A 626 -29.74 -14.69 -11.84
N PHE A 627 -30.78 -14.24 -12.54
CA PHE A 627 -32.20 -14.35 -12.11
C PHE A 627 -32.45 -13.84 -10.67
N GLY A 628 -31.78 -12.76 -10.27
CA GLY A 628 -31.93 -12.12 -8.95
C GLY A 628 -31.46 -12.92 -7.74
N SER A 629 -31.17 -14.21 -7.88
CA SER A 629 -30.99 -15.16 -6.77
C SER A 629 -29.67 -15.93 -6.81
N ILE A 630 -29.18 -16.31 -7.99
CA ILE A 630 -27.97 -17.13 -8.15
C ILE A 630 -26.76 -16.22 -8.31
N ALA A 631 -25.83 -16.19 -7.36
CA ALA A 631 -24.62 -15.37 -7.51
C ALA A 631 -23.72 -15.91 -8.64
N LEU A 632 -23.26 -15.04 -9.55
CA LEU A 632 -22.40 -15.44 -10.67
C LEU A 632 -21.10 -16.10 -10.20
N GLN A 633 -20.56 -15.64 -9.06
CA GLN A 633 -19.38 -16.22 -8.41
C GLN A 633 -19.53 -17.71 -8.05
N GLU A 634 -20.77 -18.16 -7.82
CA GLU A 634 -21.08 -19.53 -7.40
C GLU A 634 -21.19 -20.50 -8.58
N ILE A 635 -21.39 -20.00 -9.80
CA ILE A 635 -21.56 -20.82 -11.02
C ILE A 635 -20.33 -20.83 -11.92
N VAL A 636 -19.29 -20.03 -11.62
CA VAL A 636 -18.03 -20.02 -12.37
C VAL A 636 -16.95 -20.87 -11.70
N GLU A 637 -16.17 -21.58 -12.51
CA GLU A 637 -15.08 -22.44 -12.06
C GLU A 637 -13.79 -21.64 -11.83
N GLN A 638 -13.00 -22.07 -10.85
CA GLN A 638 -11.64 -21.55 -10.66
C GLN A 638 -10.79 -21.84 -11.90
N VAL A 639 -10.10 -20.82 -12.39
CA VAL A 639 -9.27 -20.91 -13.57
C VAL A 639 -7.88 -21.39 -13.18
N ASN A 640 -7.49 -22.56 -13.69
CA ASN A 640 -6.16 -23.11 -13.51
C ASN A 640 -5.29 -22.81 -14.72
N ILE A 641 -4.21 -22.03 -14.54
CA ILE A 641 -3.33 -21.57 -15.62
C ILE A 641 -1.98 -22.26 -15.50
N ALA A 642 -1.55 -22.95 -16.55
CA ALA A 642 -0.17 -23.44 -16.64
C ALA A 642 0.77 -22.29 -17.02
N LEU A 643 1.91 -22.17 -16.34
CA LEU A 643 2.89 -21.09 -16.55
C LEU A 643 3.45 -20.98 -17.98
N ASP A 644 3.39 -22.05 -18.76
CA ASP A 644 3.83 -22.16 -20.16
C ASP A 644 2.74 -21.81 -21.19
N ASP A 645 1.49 -21.60 -20.75
CA ASP A 645 0.32 -21.30 -21.60
C ASP A 645 -0.28 -19.92 -21.34
N LEU A 646 0.50 -19.01 -20.74
CA LEU A 646 0.10 -17.60 -20.67
C LEU A 646 -0.06 -17.11 -22.12
N GLY A 647 -1.26 -16.67 -22.51
CA GLY A 647 -1.58 -16.22 -23.87
C GLY A 647 -2.41 -17.17 -24.73
N GLY A 648 -2.75 -18.38 -24.26
CA GLY A 648 -3.68 -19.30 -24.91
C GLY A 648 -4.95 -19.48 -24.08
N ASP A 649 -6.10 -19.00 -24.60
CA ASP A 649 -7.48 -19.30 -24.15
C ASP A 649 -7.65 -19.70 -22.67
N THR A 650 -7.09 -18.88 -21.76
CA THR A 650 -6.88 -19.26 -20.35
C THR A 650 -8.15 -19.14 -19.51
N GLY A 651 -9.31 -18.79 -20.09
CA GLY A 651 -10.54 -18.51 -19.33
C GLY A 651 -10.47 -17.26 -18.44
N LEU A 652 -9.44 -16.42 -18.61
CA LEU A 652 -9.26 -15.15 -17.89
C LEU A 652 -9.97 -14.00 -18.63
N PRO A 653 -10.44 -12.97 -17.92
CA PRO A 653 -10.91 -11.74 -18.54
C PRO A 653 -9.73 -11.01 -19.20
N THR A 654 -9.95 -10.52 -20.42
CA THR A 654 -8.97 -9.72 -21.17
C THR A 654 -9.54 -8.34 -21.42
N VAL A 655 -8.71 -7.31 -21.30
CA VAL A 655 -9.06 -5.93 -21.65
C VAL A 655 -8.18 -5.51 -22.81
N GLU A 656 -8.78 -5.23 -23.95
CA GLU A 656 -8.11 -4.74 -25.15
C GLU A 656 -8.39 -3.25 -25.34
N THR A 657 -7.35 -2.49 -25.69
CA THR A 657 -7.49 -1.10 -26.13
C THR A 657 -7.42 -1.06 -27.65
N LEU A 658 -8.46 -0.54 -28.27
CA LEU A 658 -8.60 -0.40 -29.72
C LEU A 658 -8.50 1.09 -30.06
N LEU A 659 -7.48 1.47 -30.84
CA LEU A 659 -7.39 2.82 -31.37
C LEU A 659 -8.25 2.92 -32.63
N GLU A 660 -9.25 3.79 -32.62
CA GLU A 660 -10.15 4.03 -33.75
C GLU A 660 -9.95 5.44 -34.32
N GLU A 661 -10.50 5.73 -35.51
CA GLU A 661 -10.28 7.02 -36.17
C GLU A 661 -10.86 8.21 -35.40
N GLU A 662 -11.96 7.99 -34.65
CA GLU A 662 -12.72 9.03 -33.97
C GLU A 662 -12.59 8.96 -32.43
N GLY A 663 -11.86 7.99 -31.88
CA GLY A 663 -11.74 7.78 -30.45
C GLY A 663 -10.91 6.57 -30.04
N ILE A 664 -11.01 6.22 -28.76
CA ILE A 664 -10.39 5.02 -28.17
C ILE A 664 -11.52 4.09 -27.71
N GLY A 665 -11.52 2.88 -28.25
CA GLY A 665 -12.36 1.77 -27.80
C GLY A 665 -11.68 0.95 -26.71
N TYR A 666 -12.43 0.51 -25.72
CA TYR A 666 -12.02 -0.44 -24.70
C TYR A 666 -12.94 -1.64 -24.74
N LEU A 667 -12.37 -2.84 -24.86
CA LEU A 667 -13.13 -4.07 -25.03
C LEU A 667 -12.69 -5.11 -24.00
N LEU A 668 -13.59 -5.41 -23.06
CA LEU A 668 -13.43 -6.53 -22.15
C LEU A 668 -14.12 -7.76 -22.72
N ARG A 669 -13.37 -8.86 -22.88
CA ARG A 669 -13.90 -10.18 -23.27
C ARG A 669 -13.57 -11.21 -22.19
N TRP A 670 -14.58 -11.98 -21.79
CA TRP A 670 -14.41 -13.08 -20.84
C TRP A 670 -15.30 -14.28 -21.18
N GLN A 671 -14.71 -15.47 -21.21
CA GLN A 671 -15.42 -16.74 -21.42
C GLN A 671 -15.16 -17.70 -20.25
N PRO A 672 -15.86 -17.53 -19.11
CA PRO A 672 -15.64 -18.39 -17.96
C PRO A 672 -16.11 -19.82 -18.21
N LYS A 673 -15.41 -20.78 -17.60
CA LYS A 673 -15.93 -22.14 -17.43
C LYS A 673 -16.99 -22.16 -16.34
N LEU A 674 -18.10 -22.83 -16.59
CA LEU A 674 -19.21 -22.96 -15.66
C LEU A 674 -19.09 -24.25 -14.82
N LYS A 675 -19.61 -24.21 -13.59
CA LYS A 675 -19.74 -25.36 -12.70
C LYS A 675 -21.17 -25.48 -12.17
N THR A 676 -21.58 -26.69 -11.82
CA THR A 676 -22.87 -26.94 -11.14
C THR A 676 -22.85 -26.31 -9.74
N PHE A 677 -23.84 -25.47 -9.43
CA PHE A 677 -24.01 -24.84 -8.13
C PHE A 677 -25.07 -25.56 -7.29
N ARG A 678 -24.79 -25.70 -5.99
CA ARG A 678 -25.61 -26.45 -5.03
C ARG A 678 -25.99 -25.60 -3.82
N VAL A 679 -27.24 -25.69 -3.38
CA VAL A 679 -27.75 -25.08 -2.14
C VAL A 679 -28.09 -26.20 -1.17
N ALA A 680 -27.52 -26.19 0.04
CA ALA A 680 -27.70 -27.23 1.06
C ALA A 680 -27.41 -28.69 0.57
N GLY A 681 -26.66 -28.85 -0.53
CA GLY A 681 -26.33 -30.14 -1.15
C GLY A 681 -27.09 -30.42 -2.46
N ASP A 682 -28.24 -29.78 -2.67
CA ASP A 682 -29.09 -29.96 -3.84
C ASP A 682 -28.64 -29.07 -5.00
N PRO A 683 -28.47 -29.60 -6.22
CA PRO A 683 -28.02 -28.81 -7.35
C PRO A 683 -29.16 -27.93 -7.87
N VAL A 684 -28.92 -26.62 -7.91
CA VAL A 684 -29.91 -25.60 -8.31
C VAL A 684 -29.63 -25.09 -9.72
N PHE A 685 -28.35 -24.92 -10.06
CA PHE A 685 -27.88 -24.61 -11.42
C PHE A 685 -27.01 -25.77 -11.89
N VAL A 686 -27.37 -26.39 -13.01
CA VAL A 686 -26.75 -27.61 -13.52
C VAL A 686 -26.22 -27.35 -14.92
N ILE A 687 -24.94 -27.67 -15.12
CA ILE A 687 -24.31 -27.63 -16.45
C ILE A 687 -24.67 -28.89 -17.25
N ALA A 688 -24.68 -28.79 -18.57
CA ALA A 688 -24.99 -29.89 -19.49
C ALA A 688 -24.16 -31.14 -19.20
N GLN A 689 -22.89 -30.95 -18.83
CA GLN A 689 -21.93 -32.00 -18.51
C GLN A 689 -22.32 -32.83 -17.27
N ASP A 690 -23.13 -32.28 -16.36
CA ASP A 690 -23.48 -32.88 -15.07
C ASP A 690 -24.92 -33.40 -15.02
N LEU A 691 -25.75 -33.17 -16.05
CA LEU A 691 -27.18 -33.53 -16.07
C LEU A 691 -27.45 -34.97 -15.63
N THR A 692 -26.74 -35.93 -16.22
CA THR A 692 -26.93 -37.36 -15.89
C THR A 692 -26.47 -37.70 -14.48
N GLN A 693 -25.48 -36.98 -13.94
CA GLN A 693 -24.98 -37.21 -12.57
C GLN A 693 -25.99 -36.75 -11.52
N VAL A 694 -26.82 -35.77 -11.85
CA VAL A 694 -27.88 -35.25 -10.98
C VAL A 694 -29.25 -35.89 -11.25
N GLY A 695 -29.29 -36.97 -12.03
CA GLY A 695 -30.52 -37.73 -12.30
C GLY A 695 -31.45 -37.09 -13.35
N LEU A 696 -30.97 -36.12 -14.13
CA LEU A 696 -31.74 -35.49 -15.20
C LEU A 696 -31.44 -36.14 -16.57
N PRO A 697 -32.42 -36.17 -17.49
CA PRO A 697 -32.18 -36.60 -18.86
C PRO A 697 -31.27 -35.60 -19.58
N ASP A 698 -30.63 -36.07 -20.65
CA ASP A 698 -29.87 -35.18 -21.53
C ASP A 698 -30.83 -34.35 -22.39
N PHE A 699 -30.98 -33.07 -22.01
CA PHE A 699 -31.86 -32.11 -22.69
C PHE A 699 -31.27 -31.55 -23.99
N PHE A 700 -29.96 -31.60 -24.14
CA PHE A 700 -29.22 -30.85 -25.17
C PHE A 700 -28.59 -31.76 -26.23
N GLY A 701 -28.47 -33.06 -25.93
CA GLY A 701 -27.93 -34.08 -26.81
C GLY A 701 -26.48 -34.43 -26.50
N ASP A 702 -26.07 -35.64 -26.92
CA ASP A 702 -24.77 -36.23 -26.58
C ASP A 702 -23.61 -35.24 -26.85
N LYS A 703 -22.84 -34.93 -25.78
CA LYS A 703 -21.65 -34.06 -25.77
C LYS A 703 -21.91 -32.54 -25.82
N ALA A 704 -23.14 -32.08 -25.57
CA ALA A 704 -23.36 -30.65 -25.33
C ALA A 704 -22.52 -30.15 -24.14
N THR A 705 -21.97 -28.95 -24.26
CA THR A 705 -21.18 -28.29 -23.20
C THR A 705 -21.81 -26.96 -22.84
N SER A 706 -21.96 -26.68 -21.55
CA SER A 706 -22.36 -25.34 -21.12
C SER A 706 -21.23 -24.35 -21.34
N THR A 707 -21.56 -23.18 -21.88
CA THR A 707 -20.62 -22.08 -22.14
C THR A 707 -21.18 -20.78 -21.60
N ALA A 708 -20.27 -19.87 -21.22
CA ALA A 708 -20.60 -18.51 -20.84
C ALA A 708 -19.72 -17.53 -21.62
N LYS A 709 -20.31 -16.40 -22.04
CA LYS A 709 -19.61 -15.29 -22.68
C LYS A 709 -20.06 -14.00 -22.02
N ILE A 710 -19.09 -13.17 -21.64
CA ILE A 710 -19.29 -11.81 -21.11
C ILE A 710 -18.45 -10.86 -21.97
N GLU A 711 -19.09 -9.86 -22.54
CA GLU A 711 -18.46 -8.83 -23.37
C GLU A 711 -18.91 -7.45 -22.89
N LEU A 712 -17.97 -6.53 -22.72
CA LEU A 712 -18.23 -5.13 -22.42
C LEU A 712 -17.38 -4.29 -23.37
N SER A 713 -18.02 -3.43 -24.16
CA SER A 713 -17.34 -2.45 -25.00
C SER A 713 -17.65 -1.04 -24.53
N GLN A 714 -16.64 -0.17 -24.57
CA GLN A 714 -16.77 1.25 -24.30
C GLN A 714 -16.05 2.03 -25.40
N PHE A 715 -16.66 3.11 -25.88
CA PHE A 715 -16.05 4.00 -26.86
C PHE A 715 -15.97 5.42 -26.31
N VAL A 716 -14.75 5.97 -26.33
CA VAL A 716 -14.46 7.35 -25.88
C VAL A 716 -14.02 8.18 -27.09
N PRO A 717 -14.85 9.10 -27.60
CA PRO A 717 -14.47 9.97 -28.71
C PRO A 717 -13.36 10.94 -28.32
N PHE A 718 -12.45 11.28 -29.25
CA PHE A 718 -11.36 12.24 -28.97
C PHE A 718 -11.85 13.66 -28.64
N ASP A 719 -13.03 14.03 -29.15
CA ASP A 719 -13.62 15.39 -29.01
C ASP A 719 -14.75 15.45 -27.95
N ALA A 720 -14.94 14.40 -27.16
CA ALA A 720 -15.99 14.35 -26.14
C ALA A 720 -15.62 15.13 -24.85
N ASP A 721 -16.61 15.76 -24.23
CA ASP A 721 -16.50 16.23 -22.84
C ASP A 721 -16.35 14.99 -21.94
N PRO A 722 -15.35 14.91 -21.02
CA PRO A 722 -15.11 13.73 -20.18
C PRO A 722 -16.33 13.26 -19.36
N GLU A 723 -17.33 14.11 -19.19
CA GLU A 723 -18.56 13.82 -18.44
C GLU A 723 -19.73 13.33 -19.32
N GLU A 724 -19.68 13.40 -20.67
CA GLU A 724 -20.87 13.21 -21.53
C GLU A 724 -20.81 12.17 -22.67
N ALA A 725 -19.69 11.51 -22.98
CA ALA A 725 -19.71 10.46 -24.03
C ALA A 725 -18.82 9.25 -23.75
N VAL A 726 -19.38 8.29 -23.01
CA VAL A 726 -18.91 6.90 -23.06
C VAL A 726 -20.06 6.05 -23.57
N ASP A 727 -20.06 5.76 -24.87
CA ASP A 727 -20.99 4.77 -25.43
C ASP A 727 -20.57 3.40 -24.89
N THR A 728 -21.48 2.70 -24.21
CA THR A 728 -21.18 1.47 -23.45
C THR A 728 -22.15 0.38 -23.84
N ASP A 729 -21.64 -0.78 -24.27
CA ASP A 729 -22.45 -1.92 -24.69
C ASP A 729 -22.03 -3.19 -23.92
N PHE A 730 -22.98 -3.87 -23.29
CA PHE A 730 -22.77 -5.05 -22.45
C PHE A 730 -23.58 -6.26 -22.92
N GLU A 731 -22.92 -7.40 -23.09
CA GLU A 731 -23.54 -8.67 -23.49
C GLU A 731 -23.15 -9.81 -22.51
N LEU A 732 -24.14 -10.54 -22.00
CA LEU A 732 -23.96 -11.84 -21.33
C LEU A 732 -24.71 -12.92 -22.14
N SER A 733 -24.07 -14.05 -22.41
CA SER A 733 -24.77 -15.24 -22.87
C SER A 733 -24.37 -16.50 -22.12
N LEU A 734 -25.36 -17.30 -21.73
CA LEU A 734 -25.20 -18.64 -21.15
C LEU A 734 -25.85 -19.65 -22.10
N ASP A 735 -25.11 -20.69 -22.49
CA ASP A 735 -25.64 -21.74 -23.36
C ASP A 735 -25.72 -23.08 -22.61
N ASN A 736 -26.76 -23.87 -22.91
CA ASN A 736 -27.01 -25.23 -22.40
C ASN A 736 -26.99 -25.34 -20.87
N VAL A 737 -27.86 -24.60 -20.17
CA VAL A 737 -27.91 -24.58 -18.70
C VAL A 737 -29.28 -25.03 -18.19
N THR A 738 -29.33 -25.68 -17.04
CA THR A 738 -30.58 -26.16 -16.44
C THR A 738 -30.75 -25.65 -15.02
N LEU A 739 -31.93 -25.10 -14.72
CA LEU A 739 -32.32 -24.68 -13.37
C LEU A 739 -33.22 -25.74 -12.74
N ARG A 740 -32.93 -26.10 -11.49
CA ARG A 740 -33.82 -26.92 -10.65
C ARG A 740 -34.47 -26.02 -9.60
N LEU A 741 -35.79 -25.94 -9.64
CA LEU A 741 -36.58 -25.02 -8.84
C LEU A 741 -37.69 -25.75 -8.06
N PRO A 742 -38.06 -25.27 -6.88
CA PRO A 742 -37.33 -24.26 -6.10
C PRO A 742 -35.98 -24.79 -5.57
N PRO A 743 -35.03 -23.92 -5.18
CA PRO A 743 -33.87 -24.32 -4.37
C PRO A 743 -34.31 -25.12 -3.13
N GLY A 744 -33.50 -26.03 -2.59
CA GLY A 744 -33.80 -26.76 -1.32
C GLY A 744 -34.88 -27.85 -1.38
N ALA A 745 -35.87 -27.73 -2.27
CA ALA A 745 -36.89 -28.76 -2.54
C ALA A 745 -37.24 -28.84 -4.03
N PRO A 746 -36.28 -29.23 -4.90
CA PRO A 746 -36.44 -29.12 -6.35
C PRO A 746 -37.57 -30.01 -6.88
N ALA A 747 -38.54 -29.39 -7.54
CA ALA A 747 -39.75 -30.03 -8.04
C ALA A 747 -39.92 -29.91 -9.56
N ILE A 748 -39.27 -28.92 -10.17
CA ILE A 748 -39.26 -28.67 -11.61
C ILE A 748 -37.81 -28.44 -12.07
N ALA A 749 -37.43 -29.02 -13.21
CA ALA A 749 -36.19 -28.72 -13.93
C ALA A 749 -36.52 -27.96 -15.22
N ILE A 750 -35.85 -26.85 -15.51
CA ILE A 750 -36.05 -26.03 -16.71
C ILE A 750 -34.71 -25.91 -17.43
N ALA A 751 -34.63 -26.43 -18.65
CA ALA A 751 -33.42 -26.50 -19.45
C ALA A 751 -33.45 -25.47 -20.58
N PHE A 752 -32.44 -24.59 -20.62
CA PHE A 752 -32.30 -23.52 -21.61
C PHE A 752 -31.16 -23.84 -22.58
N ARG A 753 -31.43 -23.82 -23.89
CA ARG A 753 -30.36 -23.85 -24.92
C ARG A 753 -29.53 -22.58 -24.86
N ARG A 754 -30.17 -21.43 -24.64
CA ARG A 754 -29.52 -20.13 -24.54
C ARG A 754 -30.29 -19.19 -23.63
N VAL A 755 -29.56 -18.41 -22.84
CA VAL A 755 -30.03 -17.25 -22.08
C VAL A 755 -29.10 -16.10 -22.46
N SER A 756 -29.61 -15.07 -23.12
CA SER A 756 -28.84 -13.93 -23.62
C SER A 756 -29.38 -12.64 -23.03
N TYR A 757 -28.51 -11.83 -22.45
CA TYR A 757 -28.82 -10.51 -21.93
C TYR A 757 -27.97 -9.48 -22.66
N HIS A 758 -28.61 -8.42 -23.15
CA HIS A 758 -27.97 -7.35 -23.90
C HIS A 758 -28.41 -5.99 -23.34
N ASP A 759 -27.45 -5.17 -22.91
CA ASP A 759 -27.67 -3.80 -22.43
C ASP A 759 -26.77 -2.84 -23.22
N PRO A 760 -27.34 -2.10 -24.19
CA PRO A 760 -26.58 -1.14 -24.99
C PRO A 760 -26.38 0.21 -24.28
N GLY A 761 -26.68 0.34 -22.98
CA GLY A 761 -26.43 1.56 -22.21
C GLY A 761 -27.38 2.73 -22.51
N ASP A 762 -28.39 2.51 -23.37
CA ASP A 762 -29.39 3.51 -23.77
C ASP A 762 -30.69 3.46 -22.93
N GLY A 763 -30.75 2.55 -21.95
CA GLY A 763 -31.90 2.28 -21.09
C GLY A 763 -32.85 1.19 -21.60
N ASN A 764 -32.58 0.54 -22.74
CA ASN A 764 -33.40 -0.52 -23.34
C ASN A 764 -32.73 -1.90 -23.25
N ALA A 765 -32.43 -2.38 -22.04
CA ALA A 765 -31.90 -3.72 -21.85
C ALA A 765 -32.90 -4.82 -22.29
N ALA A 766 -32.41 -5.88 -22.92
CA ALA A 766 -33.20 -7.00 -23.44
C ALA A 766 -32.72 -8.35 -22.89
N LEU A 767 -33.66 -9.25 -22.59
CA LEU A 767 -33.43 -10.64 -22.21
C LEU A 767 -34.07 -11.57 -23.25
N ASP A 768 -33.28 -12.44 -23.85
CA ASP A 768 -33.71 -13.45 -24.82
C ASP A 768 -33.40 -14.85 -24.28
N THR A 769 -34.36 -15.78 -24.34
CA THR A 769 -34.17 -17.15 -23.83
C THR A 769 -34.72 -18.18 -24.81
N ASP A 770 -33.93 -19.22 -25.09
CA ASP A 770 -34.32 -20.39 -25.89
C ASP A 770 -34.47 -21.60 -24.96
N LEU A 771 -35.71 -22.07 -24.77
CA LEU A 771 -36.02 -23.22 -23.94
C LEU A 771 -35.76 -24.53 -24.70
N ALA A 772 -34.96 -25.42 -24.11
CA ALA A 772 -34.75 -26.76 -24.62
C ALA A 772 -35.90 -27.71 -24.22
N ASP A 773 -36.18 -27.78 -22.92
CA ASP A 773 -37.23 -28.60 -22.33
C ASP A 773 -37.47 -28.19 -20.86
N TRP A 774 -38.53 -28.69 -20.22
CA TRP A 774 -38.77 -28.53 -18.76
C TRP A 774 -39.37 -29.82 -18.20
N ARG A 775 -39.08 -30.29 -16.97
CA ARG A 775 -39.64 -31.55 -16.41
C ARG A 775 -40.10 -31.38 -14.98
N PHE A 776 -41.13 -32.11 -14.56
CA PHE A 776 -41.36 -32.40 -13.16
C PHE A 776 -40.35 -33.42 -12.66
N ILE A 777 -39.82 -33.18 -11.47
CA ILE A 777 -38.79 -33.99 -10.84
C ILE A 777 -39.15 -34.26 -9.39
N GLU A 778 -38.49 -35.25 -8.78
CA GLU A 778 -38.63 -35.60 -7.37
C GLU A 778 -40.09 -35.81 -6.95
N VAL A 779 -40.60 -35.00 -6.00
CA VAL A 779 -41.96 -35.12 -5.45
C VAL A 779 -43.06 -34.94 -6.50
N LEU A 780 -42.79 -34.24 -7.60
CA LEU A 780 -43.76 -34.02 -8.68
C LEU A 780 -43.54 -34.94 -9.89
N GLU A 781 -42.57 -35.85 -9.87
CA GLU A 781 -42.26 -36.75 -11.00
C GLU A 781 -43.50 -37.56 -11.47
N PHE A 782 -44.42 -37.89 -10.55
CA PHE A 782 -45.66 -38.58 -10.89
C PHE A 782 -46.58 -37.80 -11.85
N LEU A 783 -46.36 -36.50 -12.03
CA LEU A 783 -47.07 -35.63 -12.97
C LEU A 783 -46.44 -35.64 -14.39
N GLU A 784 -45.28 -36.28 -14.61
CA GLU A 784 -44.67 -36.38 -15.94
C GLU A 784 -45.59 -36.98 -17.02
N PRO A 785 -46.41 -38.02 -16.77
CA PRO A 785 -47.37 -38.51 -17.76
C PRO A 785 -48.41 -37.45 -18.17
N VAL A 786 -48.76 -36.54 -17.25
CA VAL A 786 -49.66 -35.41 -17.53
C VAL A 786 -48.98 -34.41 -18.45
N ARG A 787 -47.71 -34.11 -18.21
CA ARG A 787 -46.91 -33.27 -19.11
C ARG A 787 -46.76 -33.88 -20.50
N GLU A 788 -46.43 -35.17 -20.61
CA GLU A 788 -46.31 -35.85 -21.92
C GLU A 788 -47.62 -35.77 -22.72
N PHE A 789 -48.76 -35.86 -22.02
CA PHE A 789 -50.07 -35.66 -22.62
C PHE A 789 -50.30 -34.21 -23.07
N ILE A 790 -49.87 -33.22 -22.28
CA ILE A 790 -50.04 -31.78 -22.56
C ILE A 790 -49.16 -31.32 -23.73
N VAL A 791 -47.87 -31.67 -23.73
CA VAL A 791 -46.93 -31.32 -24.82
C VAL A 791 -47.36 -31.94 -26.14
N GLY A 792 -48.06 -33.08 -26.11
CA GLY A 792 -48.66 -33.71 -27.30
C GLY A 792 -49.95 -33.07 -27.80
N LEU A 793 -50.60 -32.19 -27.00
CA LEU A 793 -51.93 -31.63 -27.30
C LEU A 793 -51.91 -30.10 -27.51
N LEU A 794 -50.93 -29.39 -26.93
CA LEU A 794 -50.84 -27.93 -26.91
C LEU A 794 -49.42 -27.48 -27.26
N ASP A 795 -49.31 -26.51 -28.16
CA ASP A 795 -48.09 -25.71 -28.36
C ASP A 795 -48.02 -24.76 -27.15
N LEU A 796 -47.12 -25.03 -26.19
CA LEU A 796 -47.01 -24.26 -24.94
C LEU A 796 -46.42 -22.88 -25.25
N GLY A 797 -47.30 -21.93 -25.62
CA GLY A 797 -46.95 -20.58 -26.07
C GLY A 797 -47.08 -19.45 -25.05
N ASP A 798 -47.43 -19.71 -23.78
CA ASP A 798 -47.69 -18.65 -22.78
C ASP A 798 -46.60 -18.57 -21.70
N ILE A 799 -45.32 -18.55 -22.09
CA ILE A 799 -44.26 -18.01 -21.23
C ILE A 799 -44.13 -16.53 -21.58
N GLU A 800 -44.60 -15.65 -20.70
CA GLU A 800 -44.45 -14.21 -20.85
C GLU A 800 -43.09 -13.80 -20.28
N ILE A 801 -42.25 -13.27 -21.16
CA ILE A 801 -40.91 -12.75 -20.81
C ILE A 801 -40.94 -11.28 -21.12
N ASP A 802 -40.81 -10.45 -20.08
CA ASP A 802 -40.82 -9.00 -20.19
C ASP A 802 -39.65 -8.38 -19.40
N SER A 803 -39.63 -7.04 -19.32
CA SER A 803 -38.63 -6.29 -18.57
C SER A 803 -38.70 -6.48 -17.05
N ASP A 804 -39.66 -7.24 -16.53
CA ASP A 804 -39.87 -7.48 -15.10
C ASP A 804 -39.54 -8.92 -14.68
N GLY A 805 -39.43 -9.87 -15.62
CA GLY A 805 -38.98 -11.24 -15.34
C GLY A 805 -39.46 -12.31 -16.32
N VAL A 806 -39.30 -13.57 -15.93
CA VAL A 806 -39.88 -14.73 -16.63
C VAL A 806 -41.10 -15.21 -15.86
N ARG A 807 -42.28 -15.15 -16.48
CA ARG A 807 -43.53 -15.67 -15.92
C ARG A 807 -44.08 -16.79 -16.80
N ALA A 808 -44.40 -17.92 -16.17
CA ALA A 808 -45.03 -19.05 -16.85
C ALA A 808 -46.21 -19.53 -16.02
N GLU A 809 -47.40 -19.52 -16.60
CA GLU A 809 -48.61 -20.03 -15.95
C GLU A 809 -49.31 -21.03 -16.87
N VAL A 810 -49.62 -22.21 -16.32
CA VAL A 810 -50.26 -23.30 -17.05
C VAL A 810 -51.48 -23.74 -16.27
N GLU A 811 -52.67 -23.62 -16.88
CA GLU A 811 -53.92 -24.17 -16.35
C GLU A 811 -54.41 -25.35 -17.20
N ILE A 812 -54.69 -26.47 -16.53
CA ILE A 812 -55.05 -27.73 -17.18
C ILE A 812 -56.45 -28.12 -16.74
N PRO A 813 -57.49 -27.90 -17.58
CA PRO A 813 -58.82 -28.41 -17.30
C PRO A 813 -58.81 -29.93 -17.38
N VAL A 814 -59.05 -30.60 -16.25
CA VAL A 814 -59.15 -32.05 -16.16
C VAL A 814 -60.56 -32.47 -16.61
N PRO A 815 -60.68 -33.37 -17.61
CA PRO A 815 -61.97 -33.89 -18.04
C PRO A 815 -62.74 -34.53 -16.88
N LYS A 816 -64.08 -34.59 -17.00
CA LYS A 816 -64.94 -35.22 -15.99
C LYS A 816 -64.41 -36.60 -15.58
N LEU A 817 -64.10 -36.76 -14.30
CA LEU A 817 -63.69 -38.04 -13.72
C LEU A 817 -64.90 -38.71 -13.09
N ALA A 818 -65.22 -39.93 -13.51
CA ALA A 818 -66.32 -40.72 -12.95
C ALA A 818 -65.79 -42.04 -12.37
N PHE A 819 -65.83 -42.15 -11.04
CA PHE A 819 -65.42 -43.34 -10.30
C PHE A 819 -66.65 -43.96 -9.61
N GLY A 820 -67.37 -44.82 -10.34
CA GLY A 820 -68.58 -45.46 -9.84
C GLY A 820 -69.65 -44.45 -9.43
N VAL A 821 -69.88 -44.33 -8.12
CA VAL A 821 -70.87 -43.42 -7.52
C VAL A 821 -70.37 -41.98 -7.34
N ILE A 822 -69.09 -41.73 -7.59
CA ILE A 822 -68.41 -40.44 -7.45
C ILE A 822 -68.21 -39.80 -8.84
N ASN A 823 -68.67 -38.57 -9.01
CA ASN A 823 -68.39 -37.75 -10.19
C ASN A 823 -67.62 -36.49 -9.78
N VAL A 824 -66.47 -36.22 -10.40
CA VAL A 824 -65.72 -34.97 -10.25
C VAL A 824 -65.80 -34.19 -11.57
N THR A 825 -66.25 -32.95 -11.51
CA THR A 825 -66.43 -32.05 -12.67
C THR A 825 -65.90 -30.67 -12.38
N GLY A 826 -65.40 -29.96 -13.39
CA GLY A 826 -64.83 -28.62 -13.21
C GLY A 826 -63.51 -28.64 -12.46
N LEU A 827 -62.76 -29.75 -12.53
CA LEU A 827 -61.44 -29.85 -11.95
C LEU A 827 -60.44 -29.17 -12.87
N ASN A 828 -59.79 -28.12 -12.40
CA ASN A 828 -58.66 -27.47 -13.05
C ASN A 828 -57.40 -27.73 -12.21
N VAL A 829 -56.26 -27.96 -12.85
CA VAL A 829 -54.95 -28.07 -12.19
C VAL A 829 -54.09 -26.96 -12.75
N GLY A 830 -53.69 -26.01 -11.91
CA GLY A 830 -52.83 -24.91 -12.31
C GLY A 830 -51.43 -24.99 -11.70
N LEU A 831 -50.46 -24.56 -12.47
CA LEU A 831 -49.06 -24.40 -12.08
C LEU A 831 -48.59 -23.01 -12.50
N GLY A 832 -47.96 -22.27 -11.60
CA GLY A 832 -47.41 -20.95 -11.86
C GLY A 832 -45.94 -20.89 -11.47
N LEU A 833 -45.12 -20.22 -12.27
CA LEU A 833 -43.74 -19.89 -12.01
C LEU A 833 -43.54 -18.40 -12.26
N ASP A 834 -42.97 -17.71 -11.28
CA ASP A 834 -42.57 -16.30 -11.40
C ASP A 834 -41.10 -16.15 -11.00
N LEU A 835 -40.27 -15.73 -11.96
CA LEU A 835 -38.84 -15.45 -11.81
C LEU A 835 -38.60 -13.96 -12.06
N PRO A 836 -38.75 -13.09 -11.06
CA PRO A 836 -38.64 -11.65 -11.25
C PRO A 836 -37.19 -11.21 -11.44
N ASN A 837 -37.00 -10.08 -12.13
CA ASN A 837 -35.70 -9.42 -12.30
C ASN A 837 -35.11 -8.92 -10.97
N THR A 838 -35.96 -8.64 -9.98
CA THR A 838 -35.54 -8.32 -8.61
C THR A 838 -36.53 -8.90 -7.60
N GLY A 839 -36.05 -9.54 -6.54
CA GLY A 839 -36.88 -10.15 -5.50
C GLY A 839 -36.77 -11.67 -5.44
N SER A 840 -37.70 -12.32 -4.76
CA SER A 840 -37.70 -13.77 -4.57
C SER A 840 -38.56 -14.48 -5.61
N SER A 841 -38.04 -15.56 -6.19
CA SER A 841 -38.77 -16.44 -7.12
C SER A 841 -39.93 -17.14 -6.42
N THR A 842 -41.06 -17.32 -7.12
CA THR A 842 -42.25 -17.99 -6.57
C THR A 842 -42.75 -19.13 -7.46
N ILE A 843 -43.26 -20.19 -6.83
CA ILE A 843 -43.91 -21.33 -7.50
C ILE A 843 -45.29 -21.53 -6.88
N GLY A 844 -46.31 -21.60 -7.73
CA GLY A 844 -47.69 -21.85 -7.36
C GLY A 844 -48.19 -23.20 -7.88
N PHE A 845 -48.98 -23.89 -7.07
CA PHE A 845 -49.79 -25.04 -7.46
C PHE A 845 -51.23 -24.82 -7.03
N ASN A 846 -52.19 -25.14 -7.91
CA ASN A 846 -53.59 -25.18 -7.52
C ASN A 846 -54.33 -26.41 -8.06
N LEU A 847 -55.26 -26.90 -7.26
CA LEU A 847 -56.30 -27.85 -7.61
C LEU A 847 -57.64 -27.09 -7.62
N SER A 848 -57.84 -26.35 -8.71
CA SER A 848 -58.93 -25.39 -8.92
C SER A 848 -58.85 -24.24 -7.93
N ARG A 849 -59.09 -23.02 -8.42
CA ARG A 849 -59.03 -21.83 -7.56
C ARG A 849 -60.31 -21.71 -6.75
N ARG A 850 -60.28 -20.96 -5.65
CA ARG A 850 -61.46 -20.66 -4.84
C ARG A 850 -62.63 -20.12 -5.66
N ASP A 851 -62.32 -19.32 -6.67
CA ASP A 851 -63.27 -18.58 -7.51
C ASP A 851 -63.97 -19.51 -8.51
N ASP A 852 -63.33 -20.63 -8.85
CA ASP A 852 -63.84 -21.68 -9.73
C ASP A 852 -63.53 -23.07 -9.14
N PRO A 853 -64.22 -23.48 -8.06
CA PRO A 853 -63.91 -24.70 -7.34
C PRO A 853 -64.40 -25.94 -8.11
N PHE A 854 -63.63 -27.03 -8.02
CA PHE A 854 -64.08 -28.31 -8.57
C PHE A 854 -65.31 -28.82 -7.81
N ARG A 855 -66.17 -29.56 -8.51
CA ARG A 855 -67.40 -30.14 -7.93
C ARG A 855 -67.28 -31.64 -7.84
N ILE A 856 -67.59 -32.20 -6.67
CA ILE A 856 -67.71 -33.64 -6.44
C ILE A 856 -69.18 -33.97 -6.21
N THR A 857 -69.72 -35.01 -6.83
CA THR A 857 -71.05 -35.54 -6.55
C THR A 857 -70.95 -37.01 -6.16
N VAL A 858 -71.48 -37.39 -5.00
CA VAL A 858 -71.55 -38.77 -4.51
C VAL A 858 -73.00 -39.13 -4.23
N MET A 859 -73.59 -40.04 -5.02
CA MET A 859 -74.99 -40.51 -4.84
C MET A 859 -76.03 -39.37 -4.66
N GLY A 860 -75.85 -38.24 -5.37
CA GLY A 860 -76.75 -37.08 -5.30
C GLY A 860 -76.43 -36.06 -4.20
N PHE A 861 -75.44 -36.31 -3.33
CA PHE A 861 -74.83 -35.29 -2.49
C PHE A 861 -73.77 -34.56 -3.31
N GLY A 862 -73.97 -33.26 -3.54
CA GLY A 862 -72.98 -32.40 -4.16
C GLY A 862 -71.92 -31.97 -3.15
N GLY A 863 -70.79 -31.53 -3.65
CA GLY A 863 -69.71 -30.94 -2.88
C GLY A 863 -68.82 -30.14 -3.81
N SER A 864 -68.05 -29.23 -3.24
CA SER A 864 -67.07 -28.45 -3.99
C SER A 864 -65.81 -28.25 -3.18
N GLY A 865 -64.69 -28.07 -3.85
CA GLY A 865 -63.44 -27.76 -3.16
C GLY A 865 -62.46 -27.00 -4.04
N SER A 866 -61.45 -26.45 -3.38
CA SER A 866 -60.29 -25.83 -4.01
C SER A 866 -59.07 -26.04 -3.13
N LEU A 867 -57.88 -26.11 -3.73
CA LEU A 867 -56.62 -26.09 -3.01
C LEU A 867 -55.64 -25.20 -3.77
N GLU A 868 -55.00 -24.26 -3.10
CA GLU A 868 -54.00 -23.36 -3.66
C GLU A 868 -52.81 -23.33 -2.72
N VAL A 869 -51.61 -23.43 -3.28
CA VAL A 869 -50.33 -23.45 -2.54
C VAL A 869 -49.33 -22.59 -3.31
N ARG A 870 -48.61 -21.72 -2.61
CA ARG A 870 -47.52 -20.91 -3.18
C ARG A 870 -46.29 -20.94 -2.28
N LEU A 871 -45.16 -21.22 -2.89
CA LEU A 871 -43.84 -21.32 -2.26
C LEU A 871 -42.96 -20.16 -2.75
N VAL A 872 -42.11 -19.64 -1.86
CA VAL A 872 -41.11 -18.61 -2.15
C VAL A 872 -39.76 -19.10 -1.65
N ALA A 873 -38.81 -19.30 -2.58
CA ALA A 873 -37.50 -19.93 -2.35
C ALA A 873 -37.53 -21.32 -1.68
N ASP A 874 -37.96 -21.41 -0.43
CA ASP A 874 -38.10 -22.63 0.38
C ASP A 874 -39.26 -22.54 1.42
N ASP A 875 -39.88 -21.37 1.56
CA ASP A 875 -40.91 -21.11 2.57
C ASP A 875 -42.31 -21.15 1.94
N LEU A 876 -43.27 -21.73 2.66
CA LEU A 876 -44.68 -21.59 2.34
C LEU A 876 -45.09 -20.13 2.60
N ASP A 877 -45.52 -19.43 1.56
CA ASP A 877 -46.00 -18.04 1.68
C ASP A 877 -47.52 -17.96 1.63
N PHE A 878 -48.17 -18.91 0.93
CA PHE A 878 -49.63 -18.95 0.82
C PHE A 878 -50.17 -20.38 0.72
N LEU A 879 -51.22 -20.67 1.48
CA LEU A 879 -52.01 -21.91 1.37
C LEU A 879 -53.49 -21.58 1.56
N LEU A 880 -54.33 -22.03 0.64
CA LEU A 880 -55.78 -21.99 0.78
C LEU A 880 -56.35 -23.37 0.48
N GLY A 881 -57.16 -23.91 1.38
CA GLY A 881 -57.90 -25.15 1.16
C GLY A 881 -59.36 -24.95 1.51
N SER A 882 -60.27 -25.24 0.58
CA SER A 882 -61.71 -25.19 0.82
C SER A 882 -62.38 -26.52 0.49
N LEU A 883 -63.36 -26.90 1.31
CA LEU A 883 -64.20 -28.07 1.05
C LEU A 883 -65.61 -27.80 1.55
N ALA A 884 -66.59 -28.06 0.70
CA ALA A 884 -67.99 -27.92 1.03
C ALA A 884 -68.79 -29.15 0.58
N VAL A 885 -69.82 -29.48 1.36
CA VAL A 885 -70.83 -30.49 1.04
C VAL A 885 -72.16 -29.76 0.88
N THR A 886 -72.83 -29.98 -0.25
CA THR A 886 -74.10 -29.36 -0.62
C THR A 886 -75.15 -30.42 -0.89
N TYR A 887 -76.32 -30.24 -0.31
CA TYR A 887 -77.47 -31.10 -0.50
C TYR A 887 -78.63 -30.30 -1.08
N GLU A 888 -79.22 -30.78 -2.17
CA GLU A 888 -80.31 -30.11 -2.87
C GLU A 888 -81.58 -30.96 -2.88
N LEU A 889 -82.70 -30.32 -2.57
CA LEU A 889 -84.05 -30.87 -2.67
C LEU A 889 -84.88 -29.96 -3.57
N ALA A 890 -85.49 -30.51 -4.62
CA ALA A 890 -86.43 -29.77 -5.45
C ALA A 890 -87.75 -30.53 -5.57
N ALA A 891 -88.87 -29.82 -5.43
CA ALA A 891 -90.21 -30.35 -5.60
C ALA A 891 -91.05 -29.39 -6.46
N SER A 892 -91.79 -29.93 -7.42
CA SER A 892 -92.65 -29.15 -8.32
C SER A 892 -94.06 -29.75 -8.36
N ILE A 893 -95.06 -28.88 -8.21
CA ILE A 893 -96.48 -29.18 -8.38
C ILE A 893 -97.05 -28.09 -9.30
N VAL A 894 -98.09 -28.38 -10.10
CA VAL A 894 -98.58 -27.56 -11.24
C VAL A 894 -98.59 -26.03 -11.04
N VAL A 895 -98.81 -25.53 -9.82
CA VAL A 895 -98.92 -24.09 -9.51
C VAL A 895 -97.69 -23.52 -8.77
N VAL A 896 -96.83 -24.36 -8.17
CA VAL A 896 -95.70 -23.95 -7.31
C VAL A 896 -94.50 -24.89 -7.51
N SER A 897 -93.32 -24.30 -7.76
CA SER A 897 -92.03 -25.01 -7.68
C SER A 897 -91.23 -24.48 -6.49
N ALA A 898 -90.68 -25.38 -5.67
CA ALA A 898 -89.79 -25.00 -4.58
C ALA A 898 -88.50 -25.82 -4.62
N SER A 899 -87.37 -25.17 -4.36
CA SER A 899 -86.09 -25.82 -4.13
C SER A 899 -85.49 -25.35 -2.80
N LEU A 900 -84.75 -26.25 -2.16
CA LEU A 900 -83.96 -25.99 -0.98
C LEU A 900 -82.55 -26.54 -1.23
N SER A 901 -81.55 -25.70 -1.05
CA SER A 901 -80.14 -26.07 -1.07
C SER A 901 -79.56 -25.83 0.32
N ALA A 902 -78.80 -26.80 0.83
CA ALA A 902 -78.14 -26.74 2.12
C ALA A 902 -76.66 -27.08 1.95
N SER A 903 -75.77 -26.14 2.22
CA SER A 903 -74.32 -26.29 2.11
C SER A 903 -73.65 -26.15 3.47
N LEU A 904 -72.68 -27.01 3.75
CA LEU A 904 -71.76 -26.90 4.89
C LEU A 904 -70.34 -26.89 4.32
N GLY A 905 -69.57 -25.85 4.61
CA GLY A 905 -68.19 -25.73 4.15
C GLY A 905 -67.20 -25.44 5.27
N ILE A 906 -65.96 -25.84 5.05
CA ILE A 906 -64.79 -25.48 5.83
C ILE A 906 -63.73 -24.86 4.91
N GLU A 907 -62.97 -23.93 5.46
CA GLU A 907 -61.90 -23.24 4.75
C GLU A 907 -60.70 -23.09 5.67
N LEU A 908 -59.51 -23.36 5.15
CA LEU A 908 -58.23 -23.11 5.81
C LEU A 908 -57.45 -22.14 4.94
N THR A 909 -56.95 -21.07 5.54
CA THR A 909 -56.07 -20.11 4.86
C THR A 909 -54.83 -19.87 5.69
N TYR A 910 -53.67 -19.87 5.05
CA TYR A 910 -52.41 -19.38 5.58
C TYR A 910 -51.89 -18.32 4.61
N GLU A 911 -51.75 -17.10 5.11
CA GLU A 911 -51.30 -15.93 4.36
C GLU A 911 -50.71 -14.94 5.38
N ASP A 912 -49.63 -14.23 5.03
CA ASP A 912 -48.93 -13.28 5.91
C ASP A 912 -48.55 -13.86 7.29
N SER A 913 -48.11 -15.13 7.31
CA SER A 913 -47.81 -15.87 8.55
C SER A 913 -48.98 -16.07 9.52
N ALA A 914 -50.23 -15.82 9.09
CA ALA A 914 -51.43 -16.03 9.89
C ALA A 914 -52.24 -17.23 9.38
N VAL A 915 -52.61 -18.14 10.29
CA VAL A 915 -53.51 -19.24 9.97
C VAL A 915 -54.94 -18.86 10.36
N THR A 916 -55.87 -18.97 9.42
CA THR A 916 -57.30 -18.73 9.63
C THR A 916 -58.10 -19.98 9.27
N LEU A 917 -59.00 -20.38 10.16
CA LEU A 917 -59.93 -21.49 9.96
C LEU A 917 -61.36 -20.95 9.86
N GLY A 918 -61.96 -21.09 8.69
CA GLY A 918 -63.34 -20.76 8.39
C GLY A 918 -64.25 -21.99 8.39
N ALA A 919 -65.50 -21.80 8.79
CA ALA A 919 -66.57 -22.75 8.55
C ALA A 919 -67.86 -21.99 8.24
N TYR A 920 -68.70 -22.51 7.36
CA TYR A 920 -69.99 -21.88 7.06
C TYR A 920 -71.09 -22.90 6.82
N VAL A 921 -72.32 -22.48 7.13
CA VAL A 921 -73.55 -23.17 6.77
C VAL A 921 -74.39 -22.20 5.94
N GLU A 922 -74.74 -22.61 4.74
CA GLU A 922 -75.64 -21.87 3.85
C GLU A 922 -76.92 -22.67 3.62
N LEU A 923 -78.07 -22.02 3.77
CA LEU A 923 -79.39 -22.57 3.45
C LEU A 923 -80.08 -21.61 2.49
N THR A 924 -80.33 -22.06 1.27
CA THR A 924 -80.99 -21.26 0.24
C THR A 924 -82.26 -21.95 -0.22
N GLY A 925 -83.41 -21.38 0.09
CA GLY A 925 -84.72 -21.80 -0.38
C GLY A 925 -85.21 -20.89 -1.49
N ASN A 926 -85.67 -21.45 -2.59
CA ASN A 926 -86.35 -20.71 -3.65
C ASN A 926 -87.76 -21.28 -3.83
N ALA A 927 -88.75 -20.42 -3.99
CA ALA A 927 -90.10 -20.82 -4.34
C ALA A 927 -90.64 -19.89 -5.43
N SER A 928 -91.15 -20.47 -6.52
CA SER A 928 -91.80 -19.75 -7.61
C SER A 928 -93.25 -20.16 -7.72
N VAL A 929 -94.15 -19.18 -7.78
CA VAL A 929 -95.59 -19.38 -7.97
C VAL A 929 -95.96 -18.85 -9.36
N LEU A 930 -96.42 -19.75 -10.24
CA LEU A 930 -96.80 -19.47 -11.63
C LEU A 930 -95.71 -18.80 -12.51
N GLY A 931 -94.45 -18.75 -12.06
CA GLY A 931 -93.38 -18.00 -12.73
C GLY A 931 -93.52 -16.47 -12.64
N LEU A 932 -94.50 -15.97 -11.88
CA LEU A 932 -94.78 -14.54 -11.73
C LEU A 932 -94.24 -13.98 -10.41
N VAL A 933 -94.18 -14.80 -9.35
CA VAL A 933 -93.65 -14.40 -8.04
C VAL A 933 -92.54 -15.36 -7.64
N ASN A 934 -91.34 -14.84 -7.43
CA ASN A 934 -90.19 -15.60 -6.95
C ASN A 934 -89.83 -15.15 -5.54
N ILE A 935 -89.77 -16.09 -4.60
CA ILE A 935 -89.35 -15.86 -3.22
C ILE A 935 -88.05 -16.61 -3.01
N THR A 936 -87.01 -15.89 -2.62
CA THR A 936 -85.70 -16.46 -2.29
C THR A 936 -85.37 -16.12 -0.84
N GLY A 937 -85.19 -17.15 -0.02
CA GLY A 937 -84.68 -17.02 1.34
C GLY A 937 -83.29 -17.62 1.42
N LYS A 938 -82.31 -16.84 1.89
CA LYS A 938 -80.93 -17.29 2.11
C LYS A 938 -80.53 -17.04 3.56
N VAL A 939 -80.04 -18.08 4.24
CA VAL A 939 -79.42 -18.00 5.55
C VAL A 939 -77.97 -18.42 5.42
N LEU A 940 -77.05 -17.54 5.80
CA LEU A 940 -75.61 -17.83 5.85
C LEU A 940 -75.13 -17.64 7.28
N LEU A 941 -74.63 -18.71 7.88
CA LEU A 941 -73.91 -18.68 9.15
C LEU A 941 -72.44 -18.94 8.85
N SER A 942 -71.55 -18.02 9.19
CA SER A 942 -70.11 -18.19 9.00
C SER A 942 -69.37 -18.01 10.32
N LEU A 943 -68.39 -18.86 10.55
CA LEU A 943 -67.49 -18.84 11.69
C LEU A 943 -66.07 -18.67 11.14
N LEU A 944 -65.30 -17.74 11.69
CA LEU A 944 -63.93 -17.49 11.30
C LEU A 944 -63.06 -17.44 12.55
N TYR A 945 -62.06 -18.30 12.62
CA TYR A 945 -61.10 -18.36 13.73
C TYR A 945 -59.71 -18.01 13.24
N ASN A 946 -59.16 -16.89 13.70
CA ASN A 946 -57.76 -16.55 13.43
C ASN A 946 -56.88 -17.14 14.55
N LEU A 947 -56.01 -18.08 14.20
CA LEU A 947 -55.17 -18.80 15.16
C LEU A 947 -54.07 -17.93 15.75
N SER A 948 -53.65 -16.87 15.05
CA SER A 948 -52.61 -15.95 15.50
C SER A 948 -53.16 -14.94 16.51
N SER A 949 -54.29 -14.30 16.21
CA SER A 949 -54.95 -13.35 17.13
C SER A 949 -55.85 -14.02 18.18
N LYS A 950 -56.09 -15.33 18.06
CA LYS A 950 -57.04 -16.11 18.88
C LYS A 950 -58.46 -15.55 18.87
N LEU A 951 -58.83 -14.76 17.86
CA LEU A 951 -60.15 -14.18 17.72
C LEU A 951 -61.07 -15.11 16.94
N LEU A 952 -62.25 -15.40 17.52
CA LEU A 952 -63.33 -16.13 16.86
C LEU A 952 -64.45 -15.15 16.49
N SER A 953 -64.74 -14.99 15.20
CA SER A 953 -65.83 -14.16 14.70
C SER A 953 -66.93 -15.04 14.10
N GLY A 954 -68.15 -14.93 14.61
CA GLY A 954 -69.35 -15.57 14.07
C GLY A 954 -70.25 -14.54 13.43
N THR A 955 -70.66 -14.75 12.18
CA THR A 955 -71.61 -13.90 11.48
C THR A 955 -72.82 -14.71 11.05
N ALA A 956 -74.02 -14.18 11.33
CA ALA A 956 -75.27 -14.69 10.79
C ALA A 956 -75.86 -13.65 9.86
N GLN A 957 -76.17 -14.05 8.63
CA GLN A 957 -76.83 -13.22 7.64
C GLN A 957 -78.07 -13.92 7.09
N ILE A 958 -79.20 -13.25 7.14
CA ILE A 958 -80.48 -13.73 6.60
C ILE A 958 -80.94 -12.73 5.57
N THR A 959 -81.15 -13.21 4.35
CA THR A 959 -81.65 -12.40 3.23
C THR A 959 -82.95 -13.01 2.74
N ALA A 960 -83.99 -12.20 2.62
CA ALA A 960 -85.23 -12.60 1.99
C ALA A 960 -85.50 -11.64 0.83
N GLU A 961 -85.69 -12.20 -0.35
CA GLU A 961 -85.98 -11.48 -1.57
C GLU A 961 -87.32 -11.96 -2.12
N VAL A 962 -88.16 -11.00 -2.52
CA VAL A 962 -89.41 -11.26 -3.23
C VAL A 962 -89.41 -10.45 -4.51
N ASP A 963 -89.44 -11.16 -5.62
CA ASP A 963 -89.50 -10.62 -6.97
C ASP A 963 -90.88 -10.87 -7.56
N THR A 964 -91.51 -9.81 -8.07
CA THR A 964 -92.84 -9.81 -8.70
C THR A 964 -92.77 -9.01 -10.00
N PRO A 965 -93.72 -9.13 -10.94
CA PRO A 965 -93.61 -8.51 -12.26
C PRO A 965 -93.60 -6.97 -12.23
N PHE A 966 -93.94 -6.36 -11.09
CA PHE A 966 -94.09 -4.91 -10.92
C PHE A 966 -93.12 -4.32 -9.88
N SER A 967 -92.47 -5.15 -9.06
CA SER A 967 -91.52 -4.68 -8.03
C SER A 967 -90.66 -5.83 -7.50
N LYS A 968 -89.40 -5.50 -7.23
CA LYS A 968 -88.45 -6.34 -6.49
C LYS A 968 -88.20 -5.72 -5.12
N SER A 969 -88.30 -6.51 -4.06
CA SER A 969 -88.00 -6.07 -2.69
C SER A 969 -87.14 -7.11 -1.98
N ASP A 970 -86.01 -6.67 -1.45
CA ASP A 970 -85.13 -7.48 -0.62
C ASP A 970 -84.99 -6.88 0.78
N THR A 971 -84.78 -7.74 1.76
CA THR A 971 -84.35 -7.36 3.11
C THR A 971 -83.21 -8.27 3.52
N SER A 972 -82.15 -7.68 4.07
CA SER A 972 -81.04 -8.44 4.64
C SER A 972 -80.83 -8.00 6.08
N TRP A 973 -80.71 -8.98 6.97
CA TRP A 973 -80.31 -8.79 8.34
C TRP A 973 -78.97 -9.49 8.55
N ARG A 974 -78.01 -8.77 9.15
CA ARG A 974 -76.68 -9.30 9.44
C ARG A 974 -76.31 -8.96 10.88
N GLN A 975 -75.82 -9.95 11.61
CA GLN A 975 -75.24 -9.76 12.93
C GLN A 975 -73.91 -10.49 13.01
N THR A 976 -72.89 -9.81 13.52
CA THR A 976 -71.56 -10.36 13.78
C THR A 976 -71.28 -10.31 15.28
N VAL A 977 -70.70 -11.38 15.81
CA VAL A 977 -70.27 -11.52 17.20
C VAL A 977 -68.83 -11.95 17.20
N GLU A 978 -67.99 -11.21 17.91
CA GLU A 978 -66.57 -11.52 18.05
C GLU A 978 -66.27 -11.92 19.49
N VAL A 979 -65.51 -13.00 19.65
CA VAL A 979 -65.10 -13.55 20.94
C VAL A 979 -63.60 -13.78 20.89
N SER A 980 -62.84 -13.06 21.71
CA SER A 980 -61.42 -13.36 21.91
C SER A 980 -61.28 -14.61 22.78
N LEU A 981 -60.51 -15.57 22.30
CA LEU A 981 -60.14 -16.80 23.02
C LEU A 981 -58.74 -16.70 23.64
N ALA A 982 -58.15 -15.49 23.70
CA ALA A 982 -56.89 -15.26 24.40
C ALA A 982 -57.08 -15.49 25.91
N SER A 983 -56.35 -16.45 26.47
CA SER A 983 -56.41 -16.78 27.89
C SER A 983 -55.53 -15.84 28.69
N ASP A 984 -56.11 -15.11 29.63
CA ASP A 984 -55.45 -14.79 30.90
C ASP A 984 -56.44 -15.00 32.06
N ASP A 985 -56.06 -15.94 32.92
CA ASP A 985 -56.60 -16.30 34.24
C ASP A 985 -58.09 -16.63 34.45
N GLY A 986 -58.33 -17.91 34.76
CA GLY A 986 -59.07 -18.30 35.96
C GLY A 986 -60.53 -17.87 36.07
N GLY A 987 -61.38 -18.22 35.10
CA GLY A 987 -62.83 -17.99 35.22
C GLY A 987 -63.65 -19.14 34.68
N ARG A 988 -64.24 -19.96 35.57
CA ARG A 988 -65.26 -20.99 35.29
C ARG A 988 -66.55 -20.47 34.61
N ARG A 989 -66.52 -19.35 33.87
CA ARG A 989 -67.71 -18.68 33.28
C ARG A 989 -67.75 -18.63 31.75
N SER A 990 -66.66 -18.93 31.04
CA SER A 990 -66.65 -18.88 29.55
C SER A 990 -66.87 -20.24 28.86
N ARG A 991 -66.71 -21.38 29.57
CA ARG A 991 -67.10 -22.71 29.03
C ARG A 991 -68.62 -22.97 29.05
N ALA A 992 -69.39 -22.23 29.84
CA ALA A 992 -70.84 -22.39 29.93
C ALA A 992 -71.63 -21.56 28.91
N ALA A 993 -71.02 -20.54 28.27
CA ALA A 993 -71.74 -19.67 27.34
C ALA A 993 -71.84 -20.25 25.92
N VAL A 994 -70.91 -21.12 25.49
CA VAL A 994 -70.96 -21.78 24.18
C VAL A 994 -71.73 -23.11 24.22
N LEU A 995 -71.93 -23.70 25.40
CA LEU A 995 -72.70 -24.95 25.60
C LEU A 995 -74.07 -24.75 26.27
N GLY A 996 -74.43 -23.51 26.67
CA GLY A 996 -75.55 -23.25 27.59
C GLY A 996 -76.80 -22.58 27.02
N ALA A 997 -76.84 -22.22 25.74
CA ALA A 997 -78.03 -21.65 25.10
C ALA A 997 -78.76 -22.71 24.26
N GLY A 998 -79.16 -23.81 24.91
CA GLY A 998 -80.19 -24.66 24.33
C GLY A 998 -81.53 -23.94 24.40
N PRO A 999 -82.34 -23.91 23.32
CA PRO A 999 -83.73 -23.47 23.44
C PRO A 999 -84.44 -24.39 24.43
N THR A 1000 -85.13 -23.79 25.39
CA THR A 1000 -86.03 -24.46 26.33
C THR A 1000 -87.06 -25.27 25.55
N ALA A 1001 -87.32 -26.50 26.03
CA ALA A 1001 -88.18 -27.49 25.41
C ALA A 1001 -89.55 -26.91 25.00
N GLY A 1002 -89.69 -26.61 23.72
CA GLY A 1002 -90.96 -26.70 22.99
C GLY A 1002 -91.11 -28.12 22.45
N GLU A 1003 -92.36 -28.56 22.29
CA GLU A 1003 -92.85 -29.86 21.82
C GLU A 1003 -91.91 -30.69 20.92
N PRO A 1004 -91.96 -32.04 20.99
CA PRO A 1004 -91.08 -32.89 20.20
C PRO A 1004 -91.27 -32.55 18.72
N LEU A 1005 -90.22 -32.03 18.07
CA LEU A 1005 -90.10 -32.10 16.63
C LEU A 1005 -90.28 -33.56 16.26
N GLY A 1006 -91.37 -33.86 15.55
CA GLY A 1006 -91.70 -35.21 15.10
C GLY A 1006 -90.45 -35.87 14.54
N SER A 1007 -90.26 -37.15 14.87
CA SER A 1007 -89.11 -37.95 14.45
C SER A 1007 -88.79 -37.67 13.00
N GLY A 1008 -87.72 -36.92 12.74
CA GLY A 1008 -87.18 -36.79 11.41
C GLY A 1008 -86.88 -38.19 10.87
N PRO A 1009 -86.96 -38.42 9.55
CA PRO A 1009 -86.74 -39.73 8.98
C PRO A 1009 -85.40 -40.29 9.47
N SER A 1010 -85.47 -41.42 10.16
CA SER A 1010 -84.34 -42.15 10.69
C SER A 1010 -83.48 -42.69 9.54
N PHE A 1011 -82.26 -43.14 9.85
CA PHE A 1011 -81.40 -43.78 8.87
C PHE A 1011 -82.11 -44.94 8.12
N GLY A 1012 -82.93 -45.72 8.84
CA GLY A 1012 -83.73 -46.81 8.28
C GLY A 1012 -84.94 -46.37 7.44
N ASP A 1013 -85.34 -45.09 7.52
CA ASP A 1013 -86.38 -44.51 6.65
C ASP A 1013 -85.80 -44.00 5.32
N ARG A 1014 -84.46 -43.94 5.18
CA ARG A 1014 -83.75 -43.40 4.01
C ARG A 1014 -82.96 -44.44 3.22
N PHE A 1015 -82.45 -45.46 3.90
CA PHE A 1015 -81.79 -46.60 3.27
C PHE A 1015 -82.43 -47.88 3.80
N SER A 1016 -82.89 -48.75 2.89
CA SER A 1016 -83.23 -50.12 3.30
C SER A 1016 -81.96 -50.83 3.80
N ALA A 1017 -82.13 -51.84 4.66
CA ALA A 1017 -81.01 -52.65 5.11
C ALA A 1017 -80.21 -53.25 3.93
N ASP A 1018 -80.88 -53.50 2.80
CA ASP A 1018 -80.26 -54.01 1.57
C ASP A 1018 -79.43 -52.93 0.85
N GLN A 1019 -79.92 -51.70 0.75
CA GLN A 1019 -79.17 -50.57 0.17
C GLN A 1019 -77.92 -50.23 1.01
N TRP A 1020 -78.02 -50.38 2.33
CA TRP A 1020 -76.88 -50.18 3.22
C TRP A 1020 -75.87 -51.33 3.15
N ALA A 1021 -76.34 -52.57 2.99
CA ALA A 1021 -75.45 -53.72 2.77
C ALA A 1021 -74.73 -53.64 1.42
N GLU A 1022 -75.40 -53.17 0.37
CA GLU A 1022 -74.81 -52.92 -0.96
C GLU A 1022 -73.78 -51.77 -0.91
N TYR A 1023 -74.06 -50.72 -0.14
CA TYR A 1023 -73.09 -49.66 0.18
C TYR A 1023 -71.84 -50.22 0.88
N CYS A 1024 -72.00 -51.00 1.95
CA CYS A 1024 -70.85 -51.59 2.66
C CYS A 1024 -70.05 -52.57 1.80
N ALA A 1025 -70.70 -53.28 0.86
CA ALA A 1025 -70.05 -54.21 -0.06
C ALA A 1025 -69.25 -53.53 -1.18
N ALA A 1026 -69.55 -52.26 -1.51
CA ALA A 1026 -68.80 -51.49 -2.51
C ALA A 1026 -67.43 -51.00 -2.02
N TYR A 1027 -67.12 -51.16 -0.73
CA TYR A 1027 -65.86 -50.73 -0.09
C TYR A 1027 -65.07 -51.88 0.56
N VAL A 1028 -65.37 -53.13 0.20
CA VAL A 1028 -64.58 -54.33 0.55
C VAL A 1028 -63.84 -54.87 -0.66
#